data_AF-A0A2V8CIC9-F1
#
_entry.id   AF-A0A2V8CIC9-F1
#
_cell.length_a   1.000
_cell.length_b   1.000
_cell.length_c   1.000
_cell.angle_alpha   90.00
_cell.angle_beta   90.00
_cell.angle_gamma   90.00
#
_symmetry.space_group_name_H-M   'P 1'
#
loop_
_entity.id
_entity.type
_entity.pdbx_description
1 polymer ?
#
loop_
_entity_poly.entity_id
_entity_poly.type
_entity_poly.pdbx_seq_one_letter_code
_entity_poly.pdbx_strand_id
1 'polypeptide(L)'
;MNNGLMLADSATAVPRRGVPEDRWMIRVACGFLVSASVALAGVSTFAQTTAPTPESVIGWPPCADYKLATYEQIEDYFRKLAIAIPSRMQLIEMGKTAEGRTQVLAVVSSEQNLRQLGKYKDIARRLALARVSTSRARPEPAGGQNDGDRLTDGEARALAREGKAVVWIDFGLHSSEVAHGQTAPLLVHKVVTEESNEMRFIRDNVILLLVANMNPDGTTMVATWYREHRGKPWEDRVPELWHKYVGHDDNRDWFMMNQEETRNSARLLYTEWFPQIIYNQHQSGPFPSRIFVPPFDDPMNPNIPPLVMRGVNLVGDAMTRRLDQEGKRGAVSRIGFDTWWNGGMRTAPYFHNMIGILTETGHASATPATYDAAAFPKYFANTTIPTLEPTTYYPSPFLGGEWHIRDSCDYMVTTSMALLDIAAKRREEWLYDIYQMARDATRNHANETFIVPMASGASRGDDVQWDPPTAVKMINVLRLGGVEIERARAAFDAGGRHYGAGSFVIRGAQPFEPYVRDLLTPQAYPDMRLYPGGPPKRPYDITGWTLNYQMGVKVDRVMEAVRVATEAIDVAPPPDVATPASARAAFALDPRANDSFTIVNRLLKAGETVWRATEPLALNDATWPAGAFVIKPAADTTVRVGDAARAFGVAVASLDQMPRDLLEVKAPRVGIYHAWGGNMDEGWTRWLLEQFEFPYTSVFDRDVRAGNLRARYDVILLPDATYEQMLNGMTAGTMPDGARRDELVRVRREWWNPDRDGSRRRPAVVRVRTPRRERHGIGARGQLLYSGQHPEDQSRPESSCRVRHAA
;
A
#
# COMPACT_ATOMS: atom_id res chain seq x y z
N MET A 1 -1.50 62.23 24.32
CA MET A 1 -0.37 63.12 24.69
C MET A 1 0.55 63.22 23.47
N ASN A 2 0.66 64.43 22.91
CA ASN A 2 1.70 65.09 22.09
C ASN A 2 2.80 64.24 21.43
N ASN A 3 3.34 64.50 20.23
CA ASN A 3 3.29 65.52 19.16
C ASN A 3 4.02 64.82 17.96
N GLY A 4 3.85 65.06 16.66
CA GLY A 4 3.50 66.25 15.87
C GLY A 4 4.70 66.61 14.96
N LEU A 5 4.50 66.67 13.63
CA LEU A 5 4.97 67.77 12.73
C LEU A 5 4.81 67.43 11.22
N MET A 6 3.95 68.21 10.57
CA MET A 6 3.89 68.54 9.15
C MET A 6 4.53 69.93 8.94
N LEU A 7 4.94 70.26 7.72
CA LEU A 7 4.85 71.63 7.17
C LEU A 7 4.83 71.58 5.62
N ALA A 8 4.11 72.54 5.04
CA ALA A 8 3.68 72.65 3.65
C ALA A 8 4.09 74.00 3.02
N ASP A 9 3.76 74.13 1.73
CA ASP A 9 3.54 75.35 0.91
C ASP A 9 4.76 76.15 0.41
N SER A 10 4.88 76.72 -0.82
CA SER A 10 4.08 77.00 -2.05
C SER A 10 4.18 78.51 -2.39
N ALA A 11 4.27 78.88 -3.70
CA ALA A 11 3.95 80.20 -4.33
C ALA A 11 4.73 80.40 -5.67
N THR A 12 4.14 80.35 -6.89
CA THR A 12 3.45 81.43 -7.71
C THR A 12 4.42 82.41 -8.43
N ALA A 13 4.24 82.98 -9.64
CA ALA A 13 3.14 83.16 -10.64
C ALA A 13 3.72 83.82 -11.97
N VAL A 14 3.30 83.46 -13.21
CA VAL A 14 2.37 84.18 -14.18
C VAL A 14 3.06 85.29 -15.07
N PRO A 15 2.59 85.72 -16.29
CA PRO A 15 2.14 85.05 -17.54
C PRO A 15 2.61 85.75 -18.87
N ARG A 16 2.18 85.28 -20.07
CA ARG A 16 1.41 86.04 -21.12
C ARG A 16 1.44 85.42 -22.54
N ARG A 17 0.35 85.71 -23.27
CA ARG A 17 -0.16 85.21 -24.57
C ARG A 17 0.67 85.55 -25.80
N GLY A 18 0.49 84.77 -26.88
CA GLY A 18 0.68 85.21 -28.27
C GLY A 18 0.75 84.05 -29.30
N VAL A 19 -0.30 83.92 -30.12
CA VAL A 19 -0.39 83.17 -31.40
C VAL A 19 -0.36 84.29 -32.49
N PRO A 20 0.14 84.16 -33.76
CA PRO A 20 -0.43 83.22 -34.75
C PRO A 20 0.34 82.88 -36.07
N GLU A 21 -0.34 82.08 -36.91
CA GLU A 21 -0.37 81.95 -38.39
C GLU A 21 0.63 81.07 -39.20
N ASP A 22 0.09 79.95 -39.70
CA ASP A 22 -0.14 79.54 -41.11
C ASP A 22 0.83 79.97 -42.24
N ARG A 23 1.32 78.97 -43.00
CA ARG A 23 1.08 78.84 -44.45
C ARG A 23 1.60 77.54 -45.08
N TRP A 24 0.86 77.13 -46.12
CA TRP A 24 0.94 75.88 -46.87
C TRP A 24 1.98 75.86 -48.01
N MET A 25 2.37 74.63 -48.40
CA MET A 25 2.55 74.08 -49.76
C MET A 25 3.95 73.64 -50.27
N ILE A 26 3.95 72.36 -50.72
CA ILE A 26 4.68 71.69 -51.81
C ILE A 26 5.68 70.58 -51.42
N ARG A 27 5.39 69.42 -52.02
CA ARG A 27 6.00 68.09 -51.90
C ARG A 27 7.27 67.96 -52.76
N VAL A 28 8.20 67.09 -52.36
CA VAL A 28 8.62 65.82 -53.03
C VAL A 28 10.08 65.45 -52.70
N ALA A 29 10.27 64.14 -52.44
CA ALA A 29 11.47 63.29 -52.56
C ALA A 29 12.44 63.13 -51.37
N CYS A 30 12.13 62.08 -50.59
CA CYS A 30 12.99 60.94 -50.24
C CYS A 30 14.42 61.16 -49.74
N GLY A 31 14.59 60.91 -48.43
CA GLY A 31 15.85 60.54 -47.79
C GLY A 31 15.58 60.01 -46.39
N PHE A 32 15.00 58.81 -46.29
CA PHE A 32 14.79 58.11 -45.02
C PHE A 32 16.14 57.61 -44.48
N LEU A 33 16.47 57.97 -43.23
CA LEU A 33 16.99 57.10 -42.16
C LEU A 33 17.44 57.96 -40.97
N VAL A 34 16.51 58.32 -40.08
CA VAL A 34 16.84 58.70 -38.69
C VAL A 34 15.77 58.16 -37.73
N SER A 35 16.25 57.25 -36.89
CA SER A 35 15.76 56.73 -35.61
C SER A 35 14.56 57.43 -34.96
N ALA A 36 13.45 56.70 -34.84
CA ALA A 36 12.40 56.96 -33.87
C ALA A 36 12.10 55.68 -33.08
N SER A 37 12.54 55.65 -31.82
CA SER A 37 12.29 54.60 -30.86
C SER A 37 10.79 54.60 -30.49
N VAL A 38 10.02 53.70 -31.11
CA VAL A 38 8.66 53.39 -30.68
C VAL A 38 8.75 52.47 -29.46
N ALA A 39 8.41 52.99 -28.29
CA ALA A 39 8.13 52.18 -27.11
C ALA A 39 6.83 51.39 -27.34
N LEU A 40 6.95 50.21 -27.94
CA LEU A 40 5.92 49.18 -27.87
C LEU A 40 5.95 48.62 -26.45
N ALA A 41 5.10 49.18 -25.59
CA ALA A 41 4.67 48.49 -24.38
C ALA A 41 3.93 47.22 -24.83
N GLY A 42 4.68 46.12 -24.94
CA GLY A 42 4.11 44.79 -25.05
C GLY A 42 3.30 44.54 -23.80
N VAL A 43 1.98 44.76 -23.88
CA VAL A 43 1.05 44.17 -22.94
C VAL A 43 1.13 42.67 -23.20
N SER A 44 2.01 42.00 -22.48
CA SER A 44 1.95 40.55 -22.33
C SER A 44 0.62 40.25 -21.65
N THR A 45 -0.42 40.04 -22.45
CA THR A 45 -1.61 39.32 -22.01
C THR A 45 -1.12 37.94 -21.57
N PHE A 46 -0.85 37.78 -20.27
CA PHE A 46 -0.81 36.46 -19.68
C PHE A 46 -2.20 35.87 -19.94
N ALA A 47 -2.30 34.99 -20.92
CA ALA A 47 -3.48 34.17 -21.07
C ALA A 47 -3.64 33.45 -19.73
N GLN A 48 -4.70 33.77 -18.98
CA GLN A 48 -5.15 32.88 -17.92
C GLN A 48 -5.41 31.55 -18.60
N THR A 49 -4.52 30.58 -18.37
CA THR A 49 -4.75 29.20 -18.79
C THR A 49 -5.99 28.73 -18.04
N THR A 50 -7.12 28.68 -18.74
CA THR A 50 -8.35 28.12 -18.21
C THR A 50 -8.09 26.67 -17.84
N ALA A 51 -8.40 26.29 -16.60
CA ALA A 51 -8.26 24.91 -16.16
C ALA A 51 -9.08 24.00 -17.09
N PRO A 52 -8.50 22.93 -17.65
CA PRO A 52 -9.28 21.98 -18.43
C PRO A 52 -10.32 21.34 -17.52
N THR A 53 -11.57 21.21 -18.00
CA THR A 53 -12.56 20.41 -17.29
C THR A 53 -12.22 18.92 -17.44
N PRO A 54 -12.60 18.05 -16.49
CA PRO A 54 -12.44 16.61 -16.64
C PRO A 54 -13.02 16.08 -17.96
N GLU A 55 -14.21 16.56 -18.34
CA GLU A 55 -14.89 16.18 -19.58
C GLU A 55 -14.07 16.51 -20.83
N SER A 56 -13.39 17.66 -20.85
CA SER A 56 -12.56 18.06 -22.01
C SER A 56 -11.36 17.15 -22.26
N VAL A 57 -10.96 16.36 -21.26
CA VAL A 57 -9.84 15.41 -21.36
C VAL A 57 -10.33 13.97 -21.45
N ILE A 58 -11.27 13.58 -20.58
CA ILE A 58 -11.82 12.22 -20.50
C ILE A 58 -12.75 11.92 -21.68
N GLY A 59 -13.43 12.94 -22.21
CA GLY A 59 -14.37 12.85 -23.34
C GLY A 59 -15.84 12.73 -22.94
N TRP A 60 -16.14 12.70 -21.63
CA TRP A 60 -17.50 12.75 -21.07
C TRP A 60 -17.45 13.28 -19.63
N PRO A 61 -18.58 13.76 -19.07
CA PRO A 61 -18.64 14.17 -17.68
C PRO A 61 -18.28 12.99 -16.75
N PRO A 62 -17.37 13.17 -15.76
CA PRO A 62 -17.10 12.10 -14.79
C PRO A 62 -18.36 11.70 -14.02
N CYS A 63 -18.43 10.42 -13.64
CA CYS A 63 -19.62 9.82 -13.05
C CYS A 63 -20.87 9.94 -13.94
N ALA A 64 -20.70 9.92 -15.26
CA ALA A 64 -21.80 9.72 -16.18
C ALA A 64 -22.20 8.24 -16.19
N ASP A 65 -23.51 7.99 -16.26
CA ASP A 65 -24.03 6.63 -16.40
C ASP A 65 -23.40 5.93 -17.60
N TYR A 66 -23.17 4.63 -17.44
CA TYR A 66 -22.62 3.76 -18.46
C TYR A 66 -21.20 4.12 -18.92
N LYS A 67 -20.47 4.91 -18.13
CA LYS A 67 -19.12 5.38 -18.44
C LYS A 67 -18.17 5.21 -17.25
N LEU A 68 -17.08 4.48 -17.48
CA LEU A 68 -15.96 4.37 -16.56
C LEU A 68 -14.69 4.83 -17.28
N ALA A 69 -14.02 5.85 -16.75
CA ALA A 69 -12.70 6.27 -17.20
C ALA A 69 -11.64 5.25 -16.78
N THR A 70 -10.69 4.97 -17.67
CA THR A 70 -9.51 4.17 -17.32
C THR A 70 -8.53 4.97 -16.47
N TYR A 71 -7.56 4.29 -15.86
CA TYR A 71 -6.50 4.98 -15.12
C TYR A 71 -5.74 5.97 -16.01
N GLU A 72 -5.45 5.60 -17.26
CA GLU A 72 -4.69 6.45 -18.19
C GLU A 72 -5.43 7.77 -18.49
N GLN A 73 -6.77 7.73 -18.58
CA GLN A 73 -7.58 8.93 -18.77
C GLN A 73 -7.58 9.81 -17.50
N ILE A 74 -7.65 9.19 -16.33
CA ILE A 74 -7.57 9.90 -15.03
C ILE A 74 -6.19 10.53 -14.86
N GLU A 75 -5.12 9.79 -15.10
CA GLU A 75 -3.74 10.27 -14.99
C GLU A 75 -3.47 11.43 -15.98
N ASP A 76 -3.88 11.28 -17.25
CA ASP A 76 -3.72 12.34 -18.26
C ASP A 76 -4.42 13.63 -17.85
N TYR A 77 -5.64 13.52 -17.28
CA TYR A 77 -6.35 14.67 -16.73
C TYR A 77 -5.58 15.34 -15.60
N PHE A 78 -5.09 14.57 -14.62
CA PHE A 78 -4.31 15.11 -13.50
C PHE A 78 -3.03 15.82 -13.98
N ARG A 79 -2.31 15.23 -14.95
CA ARG A 79 -1.11 15.83 -15.54
C ARG A 79 -1.42 17.15 -16.26
N LYS A 80 -2.48 17.17 -17.09
CA LYS A 80 -2.91 18.40 -17.78
C LYS A 80 -3.38 19.49 -16.82
N LEU A 81 -4.11 19.12 -15.76
CA LEU A 81 -4.57 20.07 -14.74
C LEU A 81 -3.40 20.68 -13.96
N ALA A 82 -2.41 19.88 -13.55
CA ALA A 82 -1.22 20.38 -12.87
C ALA A 82 -0.40 21.35 -13.73
N ILE A 83 -0.30 21.10 -15.05
CA ILE A 83 0.35 22.01 -15.99
C ILE A 83 -0.45 23.32 -16.15
N ALA A 84 -1.78 23.24 -16.17
CA ALA A 84 -2.63 24.41 -16.35
C ALA A 84 -2.71 25.31 -15.10
N ILE A 85 -2.66 24.71 -13.90
CA ILE A 85 -2.83 25.39 -12.60
C ILE A 85 -1.67 25.09 -11.63
N PRO A 86 -0.41 25.40 -11.99
CA PRO A 86 0.76 25.09 -11.17
C PRO A 86 0.83 25.92 -9.87
N SER A 87 0.08 27.02 -9.79
CA SER A 87 -0.01 27.87 -8.60
C SER A 87 -0.82 27.24 -7.47
N ARG A 88 -1.63 26.20 -7.73
CA ARG A 88 -2.50 25.58 -6.70
C ARG A 88 -2.40 24.06 -6.66
N MET A 89 -1.66 23.45 -7.57
CA MET A 89 -1.48 22.01 -7.64
C MET A 89 -0.06 21.66 -8.07
N GLN A 90 0.54 20.69 -7.38
CA GLN A 90 1.76 20.00 -7.80
C GLN A 90 1.48 18.51 -7.90
N LEU A 91 1.90 17.86 -8.99
CA LEU A 91 1.75 16.42 -9.14
C LEU A 91 3.06 15.72 -8.73
N ILE A 92 2.97 14.71 -7.88
CA ILE A 92 4.09 13.85 -7.49
C ILE A 92 3.85 12.42 -7.97
N GLU A 93 4.93 11.75 -8.37
CA GLU A 93 4.92 10.32 -8.66
C GLU A 93 5.23 9.56 -7.37
N MET A 94 4.30 8.69 -6.95
CA MET A 94 4.41 7.94 -5.71
C MET A 94 5.37 6.75 -5.85
N GLY A 95 5.41 6.16 -7.04
CA GLY A 95 6.23 4.99 -7.36
C GLY A 95 5.58 4.16 -8.46
N LYS A 96 6.09 2.95 -8.65
CA LYS A 96 5.57 1.99 -9.63
C LYS A 96 4.68 0.96 -8.96
N THR A 97 3.63 0.54 -9.66
CA THR A 97 2.76 -0.59 -9.28
C THR A 97 3.45 -1.93 -9.54
N ALA A 98 2.84 -3.03 -9.10
CA ALA A 98 3.32 -4.39 -9.36
C ALA A 98 3.37 -4.76 -10.86
N GLU A 99 2.61 -4.03 -11.71
CA GLU A 99 2.66 -4.12 -13.18
C GLU A 99 3.48 -2.99 -13.85
N GLY A 100 4.01 -2.03 -13.08
CA GLY A 100 4.89 -0.98 -13.58
C GLY A 100 4.21 0.32 -14.02
N ARG A 101 2.89 0.49 -13.78
CA ARG A 101 2.20 1.78 -13.93
C ARG A 101 2.72 2.75 -12.86
N THR A 102 2.73 4.04 -13.16
CA THR A 102 3.07 5.07 -12.16
C THR A 102 1.84 5.34 -11.31
N GLN A 103 1.96 5.38 -9.98
CA GLN A 103 0.91 5.98 -9.12
C GLN A 103 1.17 7.49 -8.99
N VAL A 104 0.12 8.31 -9.06
CA VAL A 104 0.24 9.78 -8.99
C VAL A 104 -0.62 10.38 -7.89
N LEU A 105 -0.09 11.40 -7.23
CA LEU A 105 -0.74 12.16 -6.17
C LEU A 105 -0.69 13.65 -6.47
N ALA A 106 -1.81 14.34 -6.29
CA ALA A 106 -1.91 15.80 -6.39
C ALA A 106 -1.75 16.43 -5.00
N VAL A 107 -0.75 17.30 -4.84
CA VAL A 107 -0.59 18.18 -3.69
C VAL A 107 -1.30 19.50 -4.00
N VAL A 108 -2.41 19.78 -3.30
CA VAL A 108 -3.29 20.91 -3.56
C VAL A 108 -3.37 21.82 -2.33
N SER A 109 -3.13 23.12 -2.53
CA SER A 109 -3.25 24.15 -1.48
C SER A 109 -3.33 25.55 -2.12
N SER A 110 -3.32 26.60 -1.31
CA SER A 110 -3.16 27.98 -1.82
C SER A 110 -1.76 28.20 -2.40
N GLU A 111 -1.62 29.17 -3.29
CA GLU A 111 -0.30 29.50 -3.89
C GLU A 111 0.73 29.89 -2.84
N GLN A 112 0.32 30.66 -1.83
CA GLN A 112 1.18 31.04 -0.72
C GLN A 112 1.66 29.82 0.06
N ASN A 113 0.78 28.82 0.24
CA ASN A 113 1.14 27.60 0.94
C ASN A 113 2.10 26.74 0.12
N LEU A 114 1.85 26.57 -1.19
CA LEU A 114 2.72 25.78 -2.07
C LEU A 114 4.12 26.37 -2.24
N ARG A 115 4.26 27.71 -2.22
CA ARG A 115 5.58 28.37 -2.18
C ARG A 115 6.37 28.07 -0.89
N GLN A 116 5.67 27.70 0.18
CA GLN A 116 6.24 27.35 1.49
C GLN A 116 6.06 25.86 1.82
N LEU A 117 5.82 25.01 0.82
CA LEU A 117 5.44 23.61 1.05
C LEU A 117 6.45 22.84 1.92
N GLY A 118 7.75 23.05 1.68
CA GLY A 118 8.82 22.43 2.48
C GLY A 118 8.77 22.80 3.95
N LYS A 119 8.42 24.05 4.29
CA LYS A 119 8.24 24.51 5.66
C LYS A 119 7.06 23.81 6.33
N TYR A 120 5.91 23.74 5.66
CA TYR A 120 4.73 23.08 6.23
C TYR A 120 4.89 21.57 6.35
N LYS A 121 5.58 20.93 5.41
CA LYS A 121 5.97 19.52 5.49
C LYS A 121 6.89 19.27 6.69
N ASP A 122 7.88 20.15 6.95
CA ASP A 122 8.73 20.05 8.14
C ASP A 122 7.97 20.27 9.45
N ILE A 123 7.04 21.24 9.50
CA ILE A 123 6.17 21.45 10.67
C ILE A 123 5.38 20.17 11.00
N ALA A 124 4.73 19.57 10.00
CA ALA A 124 3.97 18.33 10.18
C ALA A 124 4.87 17.19 10.69
N ARG A 125 6.04 16.99 10.07
CA ARG A 125 7.05 15.99 10.50
C ARG A 125 7.50 16.21 11.94
N ARG A 126 7.89 17.43 12.30
CA ARG A 126 8.40 17.75 13.65
C ARG A 126 7.36 17.52 14.73
N LEU A 127 6.08 17.81 14.44
CA LEU A 127 4.98 17.54 15.37
C LEU A 127 4.70 16.04 15.47
N ALA A 128 4.66 15.32 14.34
CA ALA A 128 4.38 13.89 14.31
C ALA A 128 5.47 13.02 14.93
N LEU A 129 6.74 13.42 14.81
CA LEU A 129 7.90 12.70 15.33
C LEU A 129 8.44 13.30 16.64
N ALA A 130 7.69 14.20 17.26
CA ALA A 130 8.17 14.97 18.39
C ALA A 130 8.58 14.12 19.59
N ARG A 131 9.70 14.50 20.19
CA ARG A 131 10.18 13.99 21.47
C ARG A 131 10.07 15.06 22.54
N VAL A 132 9.99 14.63 23.79
CA VAL A 132 9.93 15.54 24.93
C VAL A 132 11.31 16.12 25.22
N SER A 133 11.44 17.45 25.16
CA SER A 133 12.54 18.16 25.82
C SER A 133 12.22 18.32 27.31
N THR A 134 12.68 17.41 28.17
CA THR A 134 12.72 17.70 29.62
C THR A 134 14.16 17.93 30.03
N SER A 135 14.40 19.01 30.78
CA SER A 135 15.71 19.38 31.32
C SER A 135 16.30 18.37 32.33
N ARG A 136 15.69 17.19 32.52
CA ARG A 136 16.05 16.25 33.59
C ARG A 136 15.96 14.75 33.28
N ALA A 137 15.68 14.29 32.06
CA ALA A 137 15.59 12.85 31.84
C ALA A 137 16.07 12.40 30.47
N ARG A 138 17.40 12.19 30.35
CA ARG A 138 18.07 11.05 29.67
C ARG A 138 19.54 11.43 29.39
N PRO A 139 20.53 10.62 29.80
CA PRO A 139 21.87 10.72 29.21
C PRO A 139 21.75 10.38 27.72
N GLU A 140 22.36 11.19 26.87
CA GLU A 140 22.34 10.99 25.43
C GLU A 140 22.66 9.53 25.05
N PRO A 141 21.96 8.93 24.07
CA PRO A 141 22.56 7.83 23.35
C PRO A 141 23.84 8.36 22.72
N ALA A 142 24.97 7.68 22.95
CA ALA A 142 26.22 7.95 22.25
C ALA A 142 26.06 7.58 20.76
N GLY A 143 25.39 8.44 20.00
CA GLY A 143 24.91 8.11 18.65
C GLY A 143 23.97 9.15 18.04
N GLY A 144 24.29 10.44 18.13
CA GLY A 144 23.95 11.47 17.12
C GLY A 144 22.52 11.53 16.56
N GLN A 145 21.48 11.37 17.37
CA GLN A 145 20.11 11.72 16.94
C GLN A 145 19.88 13.22 17.13
N ASN A 146 19.53 13.92 16.04
CA ASN A 146 19.40 15.37 15.97
C ASN A 146 18.52 15.92 17.11
N ASP A 147 19.05 16.89 17.85
CA ASP A 147 18.33 17.66 18.89
C ASP A 147 17.09 18.41 18.36
N GLY A 148 16.86 18.43 17.04
CA GLY A 148 15.78 19.17 16.37
C GLY A 148 14.35 18.62 16.53
N ASP A 149 14.20 17.36 16.99
CA ASP A 149 12.89 16.73 17.22
C ASP A 149 12.40 16.89 18.68
N ARG A 150 13.23 17.45 19.56
CA ARG A 150 12.83 17.80 20.93
C ARG A 150 12.00 19.08 20.92
N LEU A 151 10.73 18.99 21.30
CA LEU A 151 9.80 20.13 21.36
C LEU A 151 9.21 20.29 22.76
N THR A 152 9.17 21.54 23.23
CA THR A 152 8.31 21.93 24.37
C THR A 152 6.86 22.09 23.89
N ASP A 153 5.90 21.97 24.82
CA ASP A 153 4.48 22.23 24.53
C ASP A 153 4.25 23.64 23.93
N GLY A 154 5.04 24.63 24.37
CA GLY A 154 4.95 26.01 23.86
C GLY A 154 5.39 26.13 22.40
N GLU A 155 6.52 25.51 22.04
CA GLU A 155 7.01 25.45 20.66
C GLU A 155 6.06 24.65 19.77
N ALA A 156 5.54 23.52 20.26
CA ALA A 156 4.56 22.72 19.52
C ALA A 156 3.27 23.50 19.22
N ARG A 157 2.76 24.30 20.17
CA ARG A 157 1.62 25.19 19.93
C ARG A 157 1.93 26.28 18.91
N ALA A 158 3.13 26.86 18.95
CA ALA A 158 3.55 27.85 17.96
C ALA A 158 3.61 27.24 16.55
N LEU A 159 4.21 26.05 16.41
CA LEU A 159 4.25 25.30 15.15
C LEU A 159 2.84 24.93 14.66
N ALA A 160 1.96 24.47 15.55
CA ALA A 160 0.58 24.12 15.20
C ALA A 160 -0.26 25.34 14.72
N ARG A 161 -0.03 26.54 15.28
CA ARG A 161 -0.66 27.79 14.83
C ARG A 161 -0.23 28.20 13.43
N GLU A 162 1.06 28.04 13.16
CA GLU A 162 1.67 28.39 11.89
C GLU A 162 1.36 27.36 10.79
N GLY A 163 1.30 26.09 11.17
CA GLY A 163 1.11 24.96 10.27
C GLY A 163 -0.23 24.92 9.55
N LYS A 164 -0.32 24.00 8.60
CA LYS A 164 -1.51 23.68 7.81
C LYS A 164 -1.88 22.23 8.08
N ALA A 165 -3.17 21.95 8.18
CA ALA A 165 -3.61 20.56 8.28
C ALA A 165 -3.23 19.83 6.99
N VAL A 166 -2.50 18.72 7.12
CA VAL A 166 -2.19 17.84 6.00
C VAL A 166 -3.28 16.77 5.97
N VAL A 167 -4.00 16.70 4.84
CA VAL A 167 -5.14 15.80 4.64
C VAL A 167 -4.83 14.88 3.47
N TRP A 168 -5.00 13.58 3.66
CA TRP A 168 -4.92 12.59 2.59
C TRP A 168 -6.33 12.15 2.19
N ILE A 169 -6.61 12.10 0.88
CA ILE A 169 -7.82 11.48 0.33
C ILE A 169 -7.40 10.58 -0.82
N ASP A 170 -7.79 9.32 -0.76
CA ASP A 170 -7.52 8.35 -1.81
C ASP A 170 -8.79 7.78 -2.45
N PHE A 171 -8.57 7.26 -3.65
CA PHE A 171 -9.56 6.70 -4.54
C PHE A 171 -8.96 5.48 -5.24
N GLY A 172 -9.80 4.57 -5.72
CA GLY A 172 -9.38 3.50 -6.61
C GLY A 172 -8.67 2.34 -5.94
N LEU A 173 -8.76 2.17 -4.60
CA LEU A 173 -8.10 1.04 -3.93
C LEU A 173 -8.71 -0.26 -4.42
N HIS A 174 -9.97 -0.51 -4.07
CA HIS A 174 -10.71 -1.61 -4.66
C HIS A 174 -11.22 -1.21 -6.04
N SER A 175 -10.60 -1.72 -7.10
CA SER A 175 -10.89 -1.28 -8.46
C SER A 175 -12.30 -1.63 -8.94
N SER A 176 -12.93 -2.66 -8.36
CA SER A 176 -14.33 -3.03 -8.64
C SER A 176 -15.36 -2.09 -8.02
N GLU A 177 -14.95 -1.17 -7.14
CA GLU A 177 -15.81 -0.20 -6.47
C GLU A 177 -15.79 1.13 -7.25
N VAL A 178 -16.55 1.13 -8.34
CA VAL A 178 -16.22 2.00 -9.48
C VAL A 178 -16.38 3.51 -9.23
N ALA A 179 -17.22 3.96 -8.29
CA ALA A 179 -17.57 5.39 -8.16
C ALA A 179 -16.42 6.26 -7.62
N HIS A 180 -15.60 5.75 -6.69
CA HIS A 180 -14.56 6.57 -6.06
C HIS A 180 -13.47 6.95 -7.08
N GLY A 181 -13.01 6.02 -7.91
CA GLY A 181 -12.07 6.32 -8.99
C GLY A 181 -12.60 7.38 -9.97
N GLN A 182 -13.91 7.38 -10.26
CA GLN A 182 -14.54 8.40 -11.10
C GLN A 182 -14.76 9.74 -10.40
N THR A 183 -14.74 9.76 -9.06
CA THR A 183 -14.89 10.97 -8.24
C THR A 183 -13.61 11.79 -8.17
N ALA A 184 -12.43 11.16 -8.25
CA ALA A 184 -11.14 11.85 -8.11
C ALA A 184 -10.97 13.06 -9.08
N PRO A 185 -11.29 12.95 -10.39
CA PRO A 185 -11.27 14.10 -11.31
C PRO A 185 -12.23 15.25 -10.91
N LEU A 186 -13.40 14.93 -10.37
CA LEU A 186 -14.37 15.93 -9.92
C LEU A 186 -13.85 16.70 -8.70
N LEU A 187 -13.36 15.97 -7.70
CA LEU A 187 -12.88 16.59 -6.47
C LEU A 187 -11.66 17.47 -6.74
N VAL A 188 -10.66 16.97 -7.47
CA VAL A 188 -9.45 17.77 -7.74
C VAL A 188 -9.79 19.03 -8.56
N HIS A 189 -10.68 18.93 -9.56
CA HIS A 189 -11.14 20.09 -10.32
C HIS A 189 -11.78 21.13 -9.41
N LYS A 190 -12.72 20.70 -8.56
CA LYS A 190 -13.46 21.57 -7.64
C LYS A 190 -12.49 22.29 -6.69
N VAL A 191 -11.58 21.56 -6.05
CA VAL A 191 -10.66 22.13 -5.06
C VAL A 191 -9.70 23.15 -5.69
N VAL A 192 -9.24 22.94 -6.92
CA VAL A 192 -8.28 23.89 -7.55
C VAL A 192 -8.95 25.11 -8.20
N THR A 193 -10.19 24.96 -8.73
CA THR A 193 -10.86 26.00 -9.53
C THR A 193 -11.90 26.84 -8.76
N GLU A 194 -12.54 26.29 -7.72
CA GLU A 194 -13.66 26.97 -7.07
C GLU A 194 -13.21 28.19 -6.25
N GLU A 195 -13.95 29.29 -6.36
CA GLU A 195 -13.67 30.56 -5.68
C GLU A 195 -14.74 30.94 -4.65
N SER A 196 -15.38 29.95 -4.02
CA SER A 196 -16.22 30.20 -2.85
C SER A 196 -15.36 30.63 -1.64
N ASN A 197 -15.98 31.29 -0.67
CA ASN A 197 -15.31 31.62 0.60
C ASN A 197 -14.86 30.36 1.34
N GLU A 198 -15.68 29.30 1.30
CA GLU A 198 -15.34 27.98 1.86
C GLU A 198 -14.08 27.42 1.22
N MET A 199 -14.01 27.38 -0.12
CA MET A 199 -12.87 26.75 -0.79
C MET A 199 -11.57 27.55 -0.64
N ARG A 200 -11.62 28.89 -0.66
CA ARG A 200 -10.44 29.71 -0.32
C ARG A 200 -9.98 29.42 1.11
N PHE A 201 -10.90 29.40 2.06
CA PHE A 201 -10.59 29.09 3.45
C PHE A 201 -9.96 27.70 3.60
N ILE A 202 -10.48 26.68 2.91
CA ILE A 202 -9.90 25.34 2.87
C ILE A 202 -8.47 25.39 2.31
N ARG A 203 -8.27 25.94 1.11
CA ARG A 203 -6.94 26.01 0.47
C ARG A 203 -5.92 26.78 1.31
N ASP A 204 -6.33 27.80 2.05
CA ASP A 204 -5.44 28.59 2.90
C ASP A 204 -5.03 27.85 4.18
N ASN A 205 -5.78 26.83 4.60
CA ASN A 205 -5.59 26.14 5.89
C ASN A 205 -5.23 24.66 5.76
N VAL A 206 -5.37 24.07 4.56
CA VAL A 206 -5.17 22.65 4.27
C VAL A 206 -4.14 22.47 3.15
N ILE A 207 -3.27 21.48 3.33
CA ILE A 207 -2.50 20.86 2.25
C ILE A 207 -3.16 19.51 1.98
N LEU A 208 -3.85 19.41 0.86
CA LEU A 208 -4.53 18.18 0.43
C LEU A 208 -3.57 17.33 -0.40
N LEU A 209 -3.38 16.09 0.02
CA LEU A 209 -2.73 15.00 -0.69
C LEU A 209 -3.83 14.12 -1.30
N LEU A 210 -4.15 14.36 -2.56
CA LEU A 210 -5.21 13.65 -3.28
C LEU A 210 -4.59 12.58 -4.18
N VAL A 211 -4.70 11.31 -3.81
CA VAL A 211 -4.22 10.20 -4.64
C VAL A 211 -5.20 9.98 -5.79
N ALA A 212 -4.73 10.09 -7.02
CA ALA A 212 -5.61 9.97 -8.18
C ALA A 212 -6.24 8.56 -8.28
N ASN A 213 -5.43 7.53 -7.99
CA ASN A 213 -5.85 6.14 -7.97
C ASN A 213 -4.83 5.26 -7.21
N MET A 214 -5.29 4.46 -6.25
CA MET A 214 -4.48 3.56 -5.43
C MET A 214 -4.16 2.23 -6.13
N ASN A 215 -5.02 1.74 -7.01
CA ASN A 215 -4.79 0.52 -7.81
C ASN A 215 -4.99 0.81 -9.32
N PRO A 216 -4.01 1.50 -9.95
CA PRO A 216 -4.04 1.83 -11.37
C PRO A 216 -4.26 0.61 -12.28
N ASP A 217 -3.65 -0.52 -11.92
CA ASP A 217 -3.64 -1.75 -12.73
C ASP A 217 -5.05 -2.34 -12.83
N GLY A 218 -5.75 -2.47 -11.68
CA GLY A 218 -7.12 -2.95 -11.63
C GLY A 218 -8.14 -2.00 -12.26
N THR A 219 -7.98 -0.69 -12.07
CA THR A 219 -8.97 0.30 -12.51
C THR A 219 -9.17 0.27 -14.02
N THR A 220 -8.08 0.23 -14.78
CA THR A 220 -8.17 0.13 -16.24
C THR A 220 -8.87 -1.17 -16.62
N MET A 221 -8.52 -2.30 -15.99
CA MET A 221 -9.14 -3.62 -16.25
C MET A 221 -10.66 -3.58 -16.06
N VAL A 222 -11.13 -3.08 -14.92
CA VAL A 222 -12.55 -2.98 -14.61
C VAL A 222 -13.29 -2.06 -15.59
N ALA A 223 -12.74 -0.87 -15.86
CA ALA A 223 -13.37 0.10 -16.75
C ALA A 223 -13.57 -0.43 -18.18
N THR A 224 -12.58 -1.16 -18.69
CA THR A 224 -12.67 -1.72 -20.04
C THR A 224 -13.53 -2.98 -20.10
N TRP A 225 -13.48 -3.86 -19.08
CA TRP A 225 -14.40 -5.00 -19.00
C TRP A 225 -15.86 -4.54 -19.06
N TYR A 226 -16.21 -3.55 -18.23
CA TYR A 226 -17.54 -2.95 -18.20
C TYR A 226 -17.93 -2.38 -19.57
N ARG A 227 -17.03 -1.61 -20.20
CA ARG A 227 -17.27 -1.02 -21.53
C ARG A 227 -17.57 -2.07 -22.60
N GLU A 228 -16.89 -3.20 -22.58
CA GLU A 228 -17.05 -4.29 -23.56
C GLU A 228 -18.32 -5.12 -23.30
N HIS A 229 -18.75 -5.24 -22.04
CA HIS A 229 -19.83 -6.13 -21.63
C HIS A 229 -21.10 -5.42 -21.16
N ARG A 230 -21.19 -4.10 -21.32
CA ARG A 230 -22.35 -3.31 -20.92
C ARG A 230 -23.66 -3.87 -21.48
N GLY A 231 -24.69 -3.90 -20.64
CA GLY A 231 -26.01 -4.46 -20.92
C GLY A 231 -26.06 -5.98 -20.82
N LYS A 232 -24.99 -6.64 -20.35
CA LYS A 232 -24.96 -8.08 -20.07
C LYS A 232 -25.07 -8.35 -18.57
N PRO A 233 -25.59 -9.52 -18.15
CA PRO A 233 -25.68 -9.88 -16.72
C PRO A 233 -24.36 -9.88 -15.93
N TRP A 234 -23.22 -9.78 -16.61
CA TRP A 234 -21.86 -9.87 -16.06
C TRP A 234 -21.03 -8.61 -16.30
N GLU A 235 -21.66 -7.51 -16.70
CA GLU A 235 -20.96 -6.24 -16.97
C GLU A 235 -20.08 -5.76 -15.81
N ASP A 236 -20.50 -6.04 -14.57
CA ASP A 236 -19.79 -5.66 -13.34
C ASP A 236 -19.00 -6.83 -12.71
N ARG A 237 -18.83 -7.95 -13.42
CA ARG A 237 -18.17 -9.17 -12.91
C ARG A 237 -16.90 -9.46 -13.69
N VAL A 238 -15.82 -8.79 -13.33
CA VAL A 238 -14.50 -9.05 -13.93
C VAL A 238 -14.03 -10.46 -13.53
N PRO A 239 -13.68 -11.33 -14.49
CA PRO A 239 -13.34 -12.74 -14.22
C PRO A 239 -11.89 -12.97 -13.77
N GLU A 240 -11.19 -11.94 -13.33
CA GLU A 240 -9.78 -11.96 -12.91
C GLU A 240 -9.63 -11.13 -11.64
N LEU A 241 -8.55 -11.40 -10.89
CA LEU A 241 -8.17 -10.51 -9.81
C LEU A 241 -7.84 -9.14 -10.38
N TRP A 242 -8.52 -8.11 -9.89
CA TRP A 242 -8.27 -6.71 -10.23
C TRP A 242 -7.03 -6.12 -9.54
N HIS A 243 -6.05 -6.99 -9.30
CA HIS A 243 -4.68 -6.67 -8.94
C HIS A 243 -3.83 -7.86 -9.38
N LYS A 244 -2.54 -7.66 -9.64
CA LYS A 244 -1.63 -8.73 -10.05
C LYS A 244 -1.65 -9.96 -9.13
N TYR A 245 -1.82 -9.75 -7.83
CA TYR A 245 -1.76 -10.79 -6.80
C TYR A 245 -2.93 -10.82 -5.82
N VAL A 246 -3.43 -9.69 -5.33
CA VAL A 246 -4.16 -9.70 -4.05
C VAL A 246 -5.66 -9.44 -4.17
N GLY A 247 -6.14 -8.92 -5.30
CA GLY A 247 -7.53 -8.47 -5.44
C GLY A 247 -7.92 -7.53 -4.29
N HIS A 248 -8.94 -7.92 -3.52
CA HIS A 248 -9.48 -7.17 -2.38
C HIS A 248 -8.57 -7.11 -1.15
N ASP A 249 -7.55 -7.97 -1.10
CA ASP A 249 -6.55 -7.95 -0.02
C ASP A 249 -5.52 -6.82 -0.19
N ASP A 250 -5.63 -5.93 -1.19
CA ASP A 250 -4.84 -4.70 -1.25
C ASP A 250 -5.17 -3.72 -0.10
N ASN A 251 -6.36 -3.85 0.49
CA ASN A 251 -6.71 -3.25 1.77
C ASN A 251 -6.49 -4.21 2.96
N ARG A 252 -5.57 -5.18 2.82
CA ARG A 252 -5.15 -6.09 3.89
C ARG A 252 -3.63 -6.19 4.11
N ASP A 253 -2.84 -5.48 3.32
CA ASP A 253 -1.37 -5.57 3.28
C ASP A 253 -0.64 -4.53 4.17
N TRP A 254 -1.36 -3.69 4.92
CA TRP A 254 -0.82 -2.41 5.46
C TRP A 254 0.09 -2.51 6.69
N PHE A 255 0.48 -3.72 7.09
CA PHE A 255 1.56 -3.93 8.08
C PHE A 255 2.71 -4.80 7.56
N MET A 256 2.48 -5.65 6.56
CA MET A 256 3.55 -6.39 5.89
C MET A 256 4.17 -5.59 4.75
N MET A 257 3.36 -4.78 4.08
CA MET A 257 3.72 -3.96 2.93
C MET A 257 4.42 -4.81 1.85
N ASN A 258 3.80 -5.93 1.48
CA ASN A 258 4.30 -6.80 0.43
C ASN A 258 4.10 -6.22 -0.98
N GLN A 259 3.03 -5.46 -1.18
CA GLN A 259 2.69 -4.86 -2.47
C GLN A 259 3.39 -3.50 -2.65
N GLU A 260 3.77 -3.18 -3.89
CA GLU A 260 4.51 -1.94 -4.20
C GLU A 260 3.62 -0.70 -3.99
N GLU A 261 2.33 -0.82 -4.28
CA GLU A 261 1.29 0.20 -4.08
C GLU A 261 1.19 0.60 -2.60
N THR A 262 1.19 -0.40 -1.71
CA THR A 262 1.21 -0.21 -0.25
C THR A 262 2.49 0.49 0.17
N ARG A 263 3.66 0.04 -0.32
CA ARG A 263 4.97 0.66 0.01
C ARG A 263 5.08 2.11 -0.44
N ASN A 264 4.62 2.41 -1.65
CA ASN A 264 4.58 3.77 -2.19
C ASN A 264 3.78 4.70 -1.30
N SER A 265 2.64 4.21 -0.79
CA SER A 265 1.76 4.95 0.12
C SER A 265 2.36 5.08 1.51
N ALA A 266 2.86 4.00 2.09
CA ALA A 266 3.49 3.97 3.41
C ALA A 266 4.66 4.97 3.53
N ARG A 267 5.52 5.07 2.50
CA ARG A 267 6.58 6.09 2.44
C ARG A 267 6.01 7.51 2.61
N LEU A 268 4.94 7.82 1.89
CA LEU A 268 4.34 9.15 1.94
C LEU A 268 3.68 9.42 3.30
N LEU A 269 2.98 8.43 3.86
CA LEU A 269 2.28 8.57 5.13
C LEU A 269 3.25 8.63 6.33
N TYR A 270 4.15 7.67 6.44
CA TYR A 270 4.92 7.40 7.67
C TYR A 270 6.34 7.95 7.66
N THR A 271 6.79 8.51 6.54
CA THR A 271 8.16 9.05 6.42
C THR A 271 8.18 10.50 5.93
N GLU A 272 7.21 10.91 5.12
CA GLU A 272 7.29 12.19 4.42
C GLU A 272 6.28 13.24 4.88
N TRP A 273 4.99 12.90 4.94
CA TRP A 273 3.93 13.89 5.07
C TRP A 273 3.24 13.91 6.42
N PHE A 274 3.09 12.76 7.07
CA PHE A 274 2.44 12.64 8.37
C PHE A 274 1.07 13.35 8.43
N PRO A 275 0.11 12.97 7.56
CA PRO A 275 -1.20 13.62 7.53
C PRO A 275 -1.93 13.50 8.87
N GLN A 276 -2.63 14.56 9.28
CA GLN A 276 -3.46 14.50 10.49
C GLN A 276 -4.74 13.71 10.23
N ILE A 277 -5.27 13.76 9.00
CA ILE A 277 -6.51 13.09 8.60
C ILE A 277 -6.29 12.37 7.27
N ILE A 278 -6.75 11.12 7.20
CA ILE A 278 -6.73 10.25 6.02
C ILE A 278 -8.16 9.82 5.73
N TYR A 279 -8.55 9.84 4.46
CA TYR A 279 -9.86 9.40 4.01
C TYR A 279 -9.77 8.43 2.84
N ASN A 280 -10.19 7.20 3.11
CA ASN A 280 -10.19 6.08 2.20
C ASN A 280 -11.65 5.72 1.84
N GLN A 281 -11.98 5.82 0.56
CA GLN A 281 -13.36 5.72 0.06
C GLN A 281 -13.61 4.37 -0.58
N HIS A 282 -14.74 3.76 -0.23
CA HIS A 282 -15.11 2.42 -0.64
C HIS A 282 -16.58 2.30 -1.07
N GLN A 283 -16.92 1.15 -1.64
CA GLN A 283 -18.28 0.69 -1.93
C GLN A 283 -18.41 -0.84 -1.70
N SER A 284 -19.57 -1.40 -1.38
CA SER A 284 -20.85 -0.76 -1.14
C SER A 284 -21.15 -0.71 0.35
N GLY A 285 -21.85 0.36 0.77
CA GLY A 285 -22.40 0.47 2.12
C GLY A 285 -23.31 -0.72 2.49
N PRO A 286 -23.51 -0.97 3.81
CA PRO A 286 -24.49 -1.95 4.28
C PRO A 286 -25.84 -1.71 3.62
N PHE A 287 -26.35 -2.68 2.88
CA PHE A 287 -27.62 -2.52 2.17
C PHE A 287 -28.79 -2.36 3.17
N PRO A 288 -29.71 -1.39 3.01
CA PRO A 288 -29.89 -0.48 1.86
C PRO A 288 -29.39 0.97 2.10
N SER A 289 -28.36 1.19 2.92
CA SER A 289 -27.84 2.54 3.18
C SER A 289 -27.30 3.20 1.90
N ARG A 290 -27.37 4.53 1.83
CA ARG A 290 -26.71 5.33 0.78
C ARG A 290 -25.22 5.45 1.01
N ILE A 291 -24.82 5.56 2.28
CA ILE A 291 -23.42 5.58 2.69
C ILE A 291 -23.28 5.13 4.14
N PHE A 292 -22.24 4.36 4.45
CA PHE A 292 -21.75 4.20 5.83
C PHE A 292 -20.69 5.26 6.12
N VAL A 293 -20.77 5.89 7.29
CA VAL A 293 -19.82 6.87 7.81
C VAL A 293 -19.56 6.53 9.28
N PRO A 294 -18.32 6.61 9.80
CA PRO A 294 -18.07 6.43 11.23
C PRO A 294 -18.87 7.46 12.06
N PRO A 295 -19.18 7.21 13.34
CA PRO A 295 -18.50 6.30 14.27
C PRO A 295 -18.55 4.80 13.94
N PHE A 296 -17.43 4.11 14.21
CA PHE A 296 -17.31 2.65 14.10
C PHE A 296 -17.99 1.92 15.28
N ASP A 297 -18.24 0.63 15.11
CA ASP A 297 -18.77 -0.27 16.15
C ASP A 297 -17.64 -0.76 17.09
N ASP A 298 -18.02 -1.29 18.24
CA ASP A 298 -17.10 -1.91 19.20
C ASP A 298 -16.70 -3.34 18.74
N PRO A 299 -15.45 -3.77 19.02
CA PRO A 299 -14.48 -3.17 19.93
C PRO A 299 -13.41 -2.29 19.26
N MET A 300 -12.76 -1.45 20.07
CA MET A 300 -11.55 -0.70 19.70
C MET A 300 -10.30 -1.43 20.19
N ASN A 301 -9.25 -1.45 19.36
CA ASN A 301 -7.93 -1.90 19.80
C ASN A 301 -7.39 -0.99 20.92
N PRO A 302 -6.98 -1.53 22.09
CA PRO A 302 -6.55 -0.72 23.23
C PRO A 302 -5.21 0.01 23.02
N ASN A 303 -4.42 -0.37 22.01
CA ASN A 303 -3.18 0.33 21.66
C ASN A 303 -3.45 1.61 20.86
N ILE A 304 -4.64 1.80 20.27
CA ILE A 304 -4.97 3.03 19.52
C ILE A 304 -5.06 4.22 20.50
N PRO A 305 -4.36 5.34 20.24
CA PRO A 305 -4.47 6.52 21.07
C PRO A 305 -5.93 7.04 21.12
N PRO A 306 -6.49 7.35 22.30
CA PRO A 306 -7.90 7.76 22.41
C PRO A 306 -8.27 9.01 21.58
N LEU A 307 -7.33 9.92 21.37
CA LEU A 307 -7.54 11.12 20.55
C LEU A 307 -7.79 10.77 19.06
N VAL A 308 -7.22 9.68 18.55
CA VAL A 308 -7.53 9.19 17.19
C VAL A 308 -9.02 8.88 17.09
N MET A 309 -9.57 8.09 18.01
CA MET A 309 -10.98 7.70 17.94
C MET A 309 -11.95 8.85 18.19
N ARG A 310 -11.57 9.81 19.05
CA ARG A 310 -12.35 11.05 19.20
C ARG A 310 -12.31 11.90 17.92
N GLY A 311 -11.17 11.95 17.24
CA GLY A 311 -11.03 12.57 15.92
C GLY A 311 -11.87 11.90 14.85
N VAL A 312 -11.84 10.55 14.77
CA VAL A 312 -12.66 9.76 13.84
C VAL A 312 -14.15 10.09 14.01
N ASN A 313 -14.65 10.09 15.24
CA ASN A 313 -16.05 10.39 15.51
C ASN A 313 -16.40 11.83 15.13
N LEU A 314 -15.54 12.80 15.43
CA LEU A 314 -15.79 14.20 15.08
C LEU A 314 -15.83 14.43 13.56
N VAL A 315 -14.95 13.79 12.80
CA VAL A 315 -14.95 13.88 11.34
C VAL A 315 -16.19 13.18 10.76
N GLY A 316 -16.55 12.01 11.29
CA GLY A 316 -17.75 11.28 10.91
C GLY A 316 -19.03 12.08 11.15
N ASP A 317 -19.18 12.70 12.32
CA ASP A 317 -20.31 13.57 12.65
C ASP A 317 -20.37 14.81 11.74
N ALA A 318 -19.21 15.37 11.35
CA ALA A 318 -19.16 16.47 10.40
C ALA A 318 -19.66 16.04 9.00
N MET A 319 -19.31 14.84 8.56
CA MET A 319 -19.76 14.26 7.29
C MET A 319 -21.28 14.00 7.29
N THR A 320 -21.81 13.27 8.27
CA THR A 320 -23.24 12.93 8.35
C THR A 320 -24.10 14.18 8.50
N ARG A 321 -23.65 15.15 9.30
CA ARG A 321 -24.31 16.46 9.41
C ARG A 321 -24.37 17.18 8.06
N ARG A 322 -23.27 17.22 7.29
CA ARG A 322 -23.27 17.89 5.98
C ARG A 322 -24.18 17.18 4.98
N LEU A 323 -24.21 15.85 4.99
CA LEU A 323 -25.12 15.06 4.15
C LEU A 323 -26.58 15.44 4.44
N ASP A 324 -26.98 15.48 5.72
CA ASP A 324 -28.34 15.89 6.09
C ASP A 324 -28.64 17.36 5.73
N GLN A 325 -27.67 18.27 5.88
CA GLN A 325 -27.82 19.67 5.45
C GLN A 325 -28.05 19.81 3.94
N GLU A 326 -27.48 18.91 3.15
CA GLU A 326 -27.65 18.86 1.69
C GLU A 326 -28.85 18.00 1.26
N GLY A 327 -29.64 17.47 2.22
CA GLY A 327 -30.79 16.60 1.93
C GLY A 327 -30.41 15.19 1.45
N LYS A 328 -29.14 14.79 1.60
CA LYS A 328 -28.59 13.49 1.19
C LYS A 328 -28.85 12.43 2.26
N ARG A 329 -30.03 11.82 2.16
CA ARG A 329 -30.53 10.78 3.08
C ARG A 329 -29.72 9.48 3.03
N GLY A 330 -29.86 8.63 4.04
CA GLY A 330 -29.38 7.25 4.02
C GLY A 330 -27.95 7.07 4.54
N ALA A 331 -27.42 8.04 5.29
CA ALA A 331 -26.14 7.92 5.96
C ALA A 331 -26.30 7.14 7.28
N VAL A 332 -25.55 6.05 7.44
CA VAL A 332 -25.60 5.17 8.63
C VAL A 332 -24.24 5.06 9.31
N SER A 333 -24.24 4.87 10.63
CA SER A 333 -23.04 4.62 11.44
C SER A 333 -23.20 3.43 12.38
N ARG A 334 -22.10 2.95 12.98
CA ARG A 334 -22.05 1.87 13.99
C ARG A 334 -22.68 0.54 13.53
N ILE A 335 -22.40 0.14 12.29
CA ILE A 335 -22.85 -1.14 11.73
C ILE A 335 -21.67 -1.84 11.08
N GLY A 336 -21.40 -3.08 11.48
CA GLY A 336 -20.46 -3.97 10.81
C GLY A 336 -19.00 -3.68 11.14
N PHE A 337 -18.52 -2.47 10.90
CA PHE A 337 -17.10 -2.10 10.93
C PHE A 337 -16.60 -1.73 12.33
N ASP A 338 -15.52 -2.36 12.78
CA ASP A 338 -14.83 -2.02 14.04
C ASP A 338 -13.45 -1.37 13.81
N THR A 339 -12.67 -1.25 14.90
CA THR A 339 -11.31 -0.70 14.89
C THR A 339 -10.32 -1.62 15.61
N TRP A 340 -10.57 -2.94 15.58
CA TRP A 340 -9.70 -3.91 16.26
C TRP A 340 -8.40 -4.16 15.48
N TRP A 341 -8.50 -4.34 14.16
CA TRP A 341 -7.40 -4.83 13.34
C TRP A 341 -6.57 -3.73 12.65
N ASN A 342 -5.23 -3.90 12.65
CA ASN A 342 -4.22 -2.91 12.20
C ASN A 342 -3.82 -3.04 10.71
N GLY A 343 -4.40 -3.95 9.92
CA GLY A 343 -3.91 -4.21 8.56
C GLY A 343 -4.62 -3.54 7.39
N GLY A 344 -5.55 -2.62 7.65
CA GLY A 344 -6.24 -1.85 6.61
C GLY A 344 -5.59 -0.49 6.37
N MET A 345 -5.80 0.06 5.17
CA MET A 345 -5.32 1.37 4.73
C MET A 345 -5.65 2.48 5.73
N ARG A 346 -6.89 2.51 6.21
CA ARG A 346 -7.33 3.50 7.20
C ARG A 346 -6.98 3.15 8.64
N THR A 347 -6.74 1.87 8.98
CA THR A 347 -6.51 1.45 10.38
C THR A 347 -5.04 1.47 10.76
N ALA A 348 -4.12 1.11 9.86
CA ALA A 348 -2.68 1.21 10.12
C ALA A 348 -2.22 2.63 10.55
N PRO A 349 -2.73 3.71 9.93
CA PRO A 349 -2.43 5.07 10.37
C PRO A 349 -2.89 5.44 11.79
N TYR A 350 -3.85 4.74 12.38
CA TYR A 350 -4.26 4.99 13.78
C TYR A 350 -3.10 4.84 14.76
N PHE A 351 -2.22 3.88 14.49
CA PHE A 351 -1.03 3.60 15.29
C PHE A 351 0.14 4.56 14.99
N HIS A 352 -0.07 5.47 14.02
CA HIS A 352 0.85 6.53 13.64
C HIS A 352 0.31 7.91 14.02
N ASN A 353 -0.62 7.96 14.99
CA ASN A 353 -1.24 9.18 15.50
C ASN A 353 -2.09 9.94 14.47
N MET A 354 -2.59 9.25 13.43
CA MET A 354 -3.38 9.83 12.35
C MET A 354 -4.85 9.42 12.45
N ILE A 355 -5.76 10.29 12.01
CA ILE A 355 -7.19 10.01 11.97
C ILE A 355 -7.54 9.39 10.61
N GLY A 356 -7.72 8.08 10.56
CA GLY A 356 -8.22 7.35 9.37
C GLY A 356 -9.74 7.22 9.30
N ILE A 357 -10.32 7.64 8.18
CA ILE A 357 -11.75 7.54 7.87
C ILE A 357 -11.94 6.54 6.75
N LEU A 358 -12.96 5.69 6.90
CA LEU A 358 -13.49 4.84 5.83
C LEU A 358 -14.97 5.11 5.69
N THR A 359 -15.42 5.25 4.44
CA THR A 359 -16.84 5.28 4.12
C THR A 359 -17.15 4.27 3.04
N GLU A 360 -18.31 3.64 3.14
CA GLU A 360 -18.80 2.71 2.13
C GLU A 360 -20.04 3.32 1.46
N THR A 361 -19.90 3.80 0.24
CA THR A 361 -21.02 4.41 -0.50
C THR A 361 -21.73 3.34 -1.31
N GLY A 362 -23.07 3.31 -1.30
CA GLY A 362 -23.79 2.29 -2.05
C GLY A 362 -23.69 2.43 -3.57
N HIS A 363 -24.29 1.48 -4.28
CA HIS A 363 -24.34 1.41 -5.75
C HIS A 363 -22.94 1.37 -6.42
N ALA A 364 -22.32 0.19 -6.36
CA ALA A 364 -21.02 -0.08 -6.98
C ALA A 364 -21.14 -0.47 -8.47
N SER A 365 -21.86 0.33 -9.26
CA SER A 365 -22.01 0.14 -10.72
C SER A 365 -22.08 1.48 -11.43
N ALA A 366 -21.74 1.50 -12.73
CA ALA A 366 -22.03 2.63 -13.62
C ALA A 366 -23.40 2.52 -14.28
N THR A 367 -24.08 1.38 -14.15
CA THR A 367 -25.43 1.15 -14.67
C THR A 367 -26.46 1.60 -13.63
N PRO A 368 -27.35 2.56 -13.94
CA PRO A 368 -28.41 2.98 -13.04
C PRO A 368 -29.31 1.82 -12.60
N ALA A 369 -29.80 1.89 -11.36
CA ALA A 369 -30.72 0.91 -10.80
C ALA A 369 -31.85 1.58 -10.01
N THR A 370 -33.03 0.98 -10.00
CA THR A 370 -34.15 1.40 -9.16
C THR A 370 -34.27 0.47 -7.97
N TYR A 371 -34.24 1.03 -6.76
CA TYR A 371 -34.37 0.28 -5.51
C TYR A 371 -35.79 0.44 -4.95
N ASP A 372 -36.51 -0.66 -4.76
CA ASP A 372 -37.83 -0.67 -4.13
C ASP A 372 -37.69 -0.78 -2.61
N ALA A 373 -38.18 0.23 -1.88
CA ALA A 373 -38.19 0.22 -0.42
C ALA A 373 -38.98 -0.96 0.16
N ALA A 374 -40.00 -1.47 -0.54
CA ALA A 374 -40.76 -2.64 -0.11
C ALA A 374 -39.93 -3.94 -0.14
N ALA A 375 -38.83 -3.96 -0.91
CA ALA A 375 -37.89 -5.08 -0.97
C ALA A 375 -36.78 -4.98 0.09
N PHE A 376 -36.71 -3.89 0.86
CA PHE A 376 -35.68 -3.74 1.88
C PHE A 376 -35.93 -4.70 3.05
N PRO A 377 -34.87 -5.33 3.59
CA PRO A 377 -35.02 -6.16 4.78
C PRO A 377 -35.46 -5.27 5.95
N LYS A 378 -36.22 -5.84 6.90
CA LYS A 378 -36.70 -5.08 8.06
C LYS A 378 -35.56 -4.41 8.86
N TYR A 379 -34.42 -5.11 8.99
CA TYR A 379 -33.24 -4.64 9.70
C TYR A 379 -32.00 -4.75 8.80
N PHE A 380 -31.01 -3.91 9.04
CA PHE A 380 -29.68 -4.10 8.45
C PHE A 380 -29.11 -5.46 8.87
N ALA A 381 -28.41 -6.13 7.96
CA ALA A 381 -27.87 -7.47 8.17
C ALA A 381 -27.08 -7.56 9.48
N ASN A 382 -27.34 -8.60 10.28
CA ASN A 382 -26.72 -8.86 11.58
C ASN A 382 -26.87 -7.74 12.64
N THR A 383 -27.91 -6.90 12.52
CA THR A 383 -28.22 -5.85 13.51
C THR A 383 -29.71 -5.86 13.89
N THR A 384 -30.07 -4.99 14.84
CA THR A 384 -31.45 -4.64 15.19
C THR A 384 -31.87 -3.27 14.67
N ILE A 385 -31.05 -2.64 13.81
CA ILE A 385 -31.29 -1.28 13.31
C ILE A 385 -32.27 -1.36 12.14
N PRO A 386 -33.45 -0.71 12.21
CA PRO A 386 -34.45 -0.73 11.15
C PRO A 386 -33.95 0.03 9.90
N THR A 387 -34.32 -0.47 8.71
CA THR A 387 -33.87 0.10 7.43
C THR A 387 -34.73 1.25 6.93
N LEU A 388 -35.99 1.34 7.40
CA LEU A 388 -36.98 2.32 6.96
C LEU A 388 -37.40 3.31 8.06
N GLU A 389 -36.93 3.12 9.29
CA GLU A 389 -37.29 3.96 10.43
C GLU A 389 -36.06 4.76 10.93
N PRO A 390 -36.24 6.05 11.28
CA PRO A 390 -35.17 6.86 11.85
C PRO A 390 -34.61 6.27 13.15
N THR A 391 -33.27 6.29 13.29
CA THR A 391 -32.58 6.04 14.57
C THR A 391 -31.54 7.12 14.84
N THR A 392 -30.94 7.13 16.04
CA THR A 392 -29.92 8.12 16.42
C THR A 392 -28.74 8.17 15.45
N TYR A 393 -28.33 7.03 14.88
CA TYR A 393 -27.20 6.92 13.95
C TYR A 393 -27.63 6.59 12.51
N TYR A 394 -28.92 6.77 12.23
CA TYR A 394 -29.54 6.68 10.90
C TYR A 394 -30.82 7.54 10.86
N PRO A 395 -30.71 8.88 11.06
CA PRO A 395 -31.86 9.74 11.31
C PRO A 395 -32.72 10.00 10.06
N SER A 396 -32.14 9.82 8.86
CA SER A 396 -32.77 10.13 7.58
C SER A 396 -32.77 8.91 6.65
N PRO A 397 -33.61 7.86 6.86
CA PRO A 397 -33.54 6.63 6.08
C PRO A 397 -33.65 6.81 4.57
N PHE A 398 -32.94 5.98 3.79
CA PHE A 398 -33.16 5.83 2.36
C PHE A 398 -34.46 5.07 2.11
N LEU A 399 -35.33 5.62 1.27
CA LEU A 399 -36.69 5.11 1.01
C LEU A 399 -36.85 4.60 -0.43
N GLY A 400 -35.77 4.07 -1.01
CA GLY A 400 -35.76 3.62 -2.39
C GLY A 400 -35.73 4.76 -3.41
N GLY A 401 -35.84 4.40 -4.68
CA GLY A 401 -35.76 5.31 -5.83
C GLY A 401 -34.66 4.91 -6.82
N GLU A 402 -34.53 5.71 -7.87
CA GLU A 402 -33.45 5.59 -8.83
C GLU A 402 -32.11 5.96 -8.18
N TRP A 403 -31.07 5.24 -8.57
CA TRP A 403 -29.71 5.47 -8.14
C TRP A 403 -28.80 5.42 -9.36
N HIS A 404 -28.10 6.53 -9.58
CA HIS A 404 -27.11 6.70 -10.62
C HIS A 404 -25.71 6.72 -10.00
N ILE A 405 -24.67 6.33 -10.75
CA ILE A 405 -23.28 6.47 -10.28
C ILE A 405 -22.96 7.91 -9.84
N ARG A 406 -23.60 8.90 -10.49
CA ARG A 406 -23.52 10.30 -10.13
C ARG A 406 -23.91 10.56 -8.68
N ASP A 407 -24.96 9.90 -8.17
CA ASP A 407 -25.38 10.05 -6.78
C ASP A 407 -24.28 9.60 -5.82
N SER A 408 -23.66 8.45 -6.09
CA SER A 408 -22.57 7.94 -5.26
C SER A 408 -21.38 8.89 -5.26
N CYS A 409 -20.99 9.40 -6.43
CA CYS A 409 -19.94 10.41 -6.53
C CYS A 409 -20.30 11.70 -5.79
N ASP A 410 -21.55 12.16 -5.85
CA ASP A 410 -21.98 13.37 -5.16
C ASP A 410 -22.00 13.18 -3.63
N TYR A 411 -22.25 11.98 -3.11
CA TYR A 411 -22.07 11.68 -1.67
C TYR A 411 -20.58 11.74 -1.30
N MET A 412 -19.72 11.11 -2.09
CA MET A 412 -18.26 11.10 -1.92
C MET A 412 -17.65 12.50 -1.97
N VAL A 413 -18.13 13.39 -2.85
CA VAL A 413 -17.74 14.80 -2.88
C VAL A 413 -18.18 15.51 -1.60
N THR A 414 -19.41 15.29 -1.13
CA THR A 414 -19.91 15.93 0.10
C THR A 414 -19.13 15.52 1.33
N THR A 415 -18.85 14.23 1.51
CA THR A 415 -18.06 13.74 2.64
C THR A 415 -16.61 14.25 2.56
N SER A 416 -16.00 14.27 1.37
CA SER A 416 -14.68 14.87 1.15
C SER A 416 -14.67 16.36 1.53
N MET A 417 -15.68 17.12 1.12
CA MET A 417 -15.78 18.54 1.45
C MET A 417 -16.07 18.79 2.93
N ALA A 418 -16.88 17.96 3.59
CA ALA A 418 -17.09 18.03 5.04
C ALA A 418 -15.79 17.82 5.82
N LEU A 419 -15.00 16.83 5.40
CA LEU A 419 -13.70 16.53 5.99
C LEU A 419 -12.71 17.68 5.79
N LEU A 420 -12.61 18.21 4.57
CA LEU A 420 -11.72 19.35 4.28
C LEU A 420 -12.11 20.61 5.08
N ASP A 421 -13.40 20.86 5.25
CA ASP A 421 -13.91 21.97 6.04
C ASP A 421 -13.56 21.83 7.53
N ILE A 422 -13.80 20.67 8.15
CA ILE A 422 -13.45 20.46 9.57
C ILE A 422 -11.94 20.42 9.79
N ALA A 423 -11.17 19.92 8.81
CA ALA A 423 -9.70 19.99 8.82
C ALA A 423 -9.22 21.44 8.84
N ALA A 424 -9.77 22.30 7.97
CA ALA A 424 -9.43 23.71 7.89
C ALA A 424 -9.80 24.48 9.16
N LYS A 425 -11.01 24.26 9.69
CA LYS A 425 -11.54 24.95 10.88
C LYS A 425 -10.78 24.62 12.16
N ARG A 426 -10.26 23.40 12.29
CA ARG A 426 -9.57 22.90 13.50
C ARG A 426 -8.09 22.58 13.29
N ARG A 427 -7.44 23.17 12.28
CA ARG A 427 -6.04 22.84 11.89
C ARG A 427 -5.05 22.84 13.05
N GLU A 428 -5.14 23.83 13.95
CA GLU A 428 -4.22 23.97 15.09
C GLU A 428 -4.42 22.82 16.07
N GLU A 429 -5.67 22.40 16.29
CA GLU A 429 -6.00 21.29 17.17
C GLU A 429 -5.48 19.97 16.60
N TRP A 430 -5.71 19.71 15.31
CA TRP A 430 -5.20 18.49 14.67
C TRP A 430 -3.68 18.37 14.69
N LEU A 431 -2.97 19.47 14.41
CA LEU A 431 -1.51 19.53 14.44
C LEU A 431 -0.95 19.42 15.87
N TYR A 432 -1.67 19.93 16.87
CA TYR A 432 -1.25 19.80 18.26
C TYR A 432 -1.56 18.40 18.83
N ASP A 433 -2.68 17.79 18.43
CA ASP A 433 -3.09 16.46 18.87
C ASP A 433 -2.09 15.38 18.41
N ILE A 434 -1.59 15.47 17.17
CA ILE A 434 -0.56 14.52 16.70
C ILE A 434 0.74 14.64 17.51
N TYR A 435 1.14 15.85 17.88
CA TYR A 435 2.25 16.09 18.80
C TYR A 435 1.98 15.48 20.18
N GLN A 436 0.80 15.72 20.73
CA GLN A 436 0.43 15.22 22.05
C GLN A 436 0.48 13.68 22.08
N MET A 437 -0.06 13.02 21.06
CA MET A 437 -0.05 11.56 20.98
C MET A 437 1.39 11.01 20.84
N ALA A 438 2.23 11.58 19.97
CA ALA A 438 3.63 11.20 19.83
C ALA A 438 4.44 11.36 21.13
N ARG A 439 4.22 12.49 21.81
CA ARG A 439 4.83 12.83 23.10
C ARG A 439 4.41 11.85 24.20
N ASP A 440 3.13 11.52 24.26
CA ASP A 440 2.56 10.65 25.29
C ASP A 440 2.98 9.19 25.06
N ALA A 441 3.00 8.71 23.80
CA ALA A 441 3.56 7.41 23.41
C ALA A 441 5.02 7.25 23.87
N THR A 442 5.86 8.25 23.59
CA THR A 442 7.27 8.27 23.99
C THR A 442 7.46 8.21 25.52
N ARG A 443 6.48 8.67 26.32
CA ARG A 443 6.53 8.67 27.79
C ARG A 443 6.00 7.38 28.40
N ASN A 444 4.83 6.92 27.96
CA ASN A 444 4.08 5.84 28.62
C ASN A 444 4.84 4.51 28.64
N HIS A 445 5.65 4.26 27.61
CA HIS A 445 6.38 3.00 27.41
C HIS A 445 7.90 3.21 27.32
N ALA A 446 8.41 4.25 27.98
CA ALA A 446 9.83 4.62 27.91
C ALA A 446 10.79 3.54 28.46
N ASN A 447 10.30 2.69 29.36
CA ASN A 447 11.06 1.58 29.95
C ASN A 447 10.83 0.25 29.21
N GLU A 448 10.04 0.23 28.14
CA GLU A 448 9.79 -0.97 27.36
C GLU A 448 10.78 -1.04 26.20
N THR A 449 11.39 -2.20 25.97
CA THR A 449 12.29 -2.42 24.84
C THR A 449 12.05 -3.81 24.26
N PHE A 450 11.98 -3.90 22.93
CA PHE A 450 11.94 -5.16 22.20
C PHE A 450 13.33 -5.41 21.60
N ILE A 451 13.87 -6.60 21.82
CA ILE A 451 15.21 -6.98 21.38
C ILE A 451 15.07 -8.15 20.40
N VAL A 452 15.64 -7.98 19.21
CA VAL A 452 15.79 -9.07 18.24
C VAL A 452 17.22 -9.60 18.37
N PRO A 453 17.42 -10.77 19.01
CA PRO A 453 18.75 -11.28 19.32
C PRO A 453 19.46 -11.74 18.03
N MET A 454 20.56 -11.09 17.69
CA MET A 454 21.40 -11.49 16.56
C MET A 454 22.70 -12.14 17.06
N ALA A 455 23.26 -13.03 16.25
CA ALA A 455 24.51 -13.70 16.59
C ALA A 455 25.69 -12.72 16.52
N SER A 456 26.58 -12.76 17.52
CA SER A 456 27.97 -12.30 17.37
C SER A 456 28.92 -13.22 18.11
N GLY A 457 29.99 -13.67 17.45
CA GLY A 457 31.06 -14.43 18.12
C GLY A 457 30.57 -15.76 18.72
N ALA A 458 30.79 -15.96 20.02
CA ALA A 458 30.62 -17.24 20.71
C ALA A 458 29.18 -17.55 21.20
N SER A 459 28.17 -16.72 20.89
CA SER A 459 26.77 -17.00 21.25
C SER A 459 26.29 -18.29 20.59
N ARG A 460 25.81 -19.26 21.39
CA ARG A 460 25.34 -20.58 20.92
C ARG A 460 23.97 -20.91 21.53
N GLY A 461 23.20 -21.76 20.84
CA GLY A 461 21.96 -22.33 21.35
C GLY A 461 20.72 -21.47 21.13
N ASP A 462 19.69 -21.66 21.97
CA ASP A 462 18.38 -21.01 21.89
C ASP A 462 18.43 -19.48 22.09
N ASP A 463 19.60 -18.94 22.44
CA ASP A 463 19.84 -17.53 22.69
C ASP A 463 20.04 -16.67 21.43
N VAL A 464 20.06 -17.29 20.25
CA VAL A 464 20.33 -16.64 18.97
C VAL A 464 19.19 -16.87 17.99
N GLN A 465 18.94 -15.93 17.09
CA GLN A 465 17.98 -16.09 16.01
C GLN A 465 18.33 -17.30 15.10
N TRP A 466 17.37 -18.20 14.91
CA TRP A 466 17.55 -19.42 14.11
C TRP A 466 17.52 -19.17 12.59
N ASP A 467 16.79 -18.13 12.14
CA ASP A 467 16.81 -17.61 10.76
C ASP A 467 17.10 -16.10 10.79
N PRO A 468 18.38 -15.70 10.85
CA PRO A 468 18.79 -14.30 10.86
C PRO A 468 18.35 -13.48 9.62
N PRO A 469 18.38 -14.02 8.38
CA PRO A 469 17.81 -13.35 7.21
C PRO A 469 16.33 -12.98 7.37
N THR A 470 15.50 -13.90 7.86
CA THR A 470 14.08 -13.61 8.10
C THR A 470 13.88 -12.55 9.18
N ALA A 471 14.71 -12.53 10.22
CA ALA A 471 14.69 -11.44 11.21
C ALA A 471 15.04 -10.09 10.59
N VAL A 472 16.05 -10.02 9.72
CA VAL A 472 16.39 -8.79 8.97
C VAL A 472 15.23 -8.33 8.08
N LYS A 473 14.51 -9.25 7.42
CA LYS A 473 13.29 -8.91 6.66
C LYS A 473 12.22 -8.28 7.54
N MET A 474 11.96 -8.85 8.73
CA MET A 474 11.01 -8.26 9.69
C MET A 474 11.44 -6.85 10.13
N ILE A 475 12.73 -6.64 10.41
CA ILE A 475 13.28 -5.32 10.73
C ILE A 475 13.00 -4.32 9.61
N ASN A 476 13.22 -4.71 8.35
CA ASN A 476 12.94 -3.86 7.20
C ASN A 476 11.45 -3.58 7.00
N VAL A 477 10.56 -4.55 7.27
CA VAL A 477 9.10 -4.34 7.29
C VAL A 477 8.71 -3.28 8.33
N LEU A 478 9.21 -3.41 9.56
CA LEU A 478 8.97 -2.41 10.62
C LEU A 478 9.51 -1.02 10.23
N ARG A 479 10.66 -0.93 9.55
CA ARG A 479 11.20 0.33 9.02
C ARG A 479 10.29 0.98 7.98
N LEU A 480 9.63 0.20 7.12
CA LEU A 480 8.64 0.73 6.17
C LEU A 480 7.42 1.33 6.90
N GLY A 481 7.05 0.78 8.05
CA GLY A 481 6.08 1.34 8.99
C GLY A 481 6.63 2.47 9.88
N GLY A 482 7.76 3.10 9.52
CA GLY A 482 8.30 4.24 10.27
C GLY A 482 8.85 3.93 11.66
N VAL A 483 8.93 2.66 12.07
CA VAL A 483 9.45 2.26 13.39
C VAL A 483 10.93 2.57 13.48
N GLU A 484 11.36 3.26 14.53
CA GLU A 484 12.77 3.51 14.81
C GLU A 484 13.45 2.26 15.37
N ILE A 485 14.56 1.87 14.75
CA ILE A 485 15.30 0.66 15.09
C ILE A 485 16.78 0.98 15.21
N GLU A 486 17.40 0.45 16.25
CA GLU A 486 18.82 0.58 16.54
C GLU A 486 19.51 -0.79 16.42
N ARG A 487 20.80 -0.81 16.08
CA ARG A 487 21.67 -1.99 16.14
C ARG A 487 22.73 -1.80 17.22
N ALA A 488 22.89 -2.80 18.09
CA ALA A 488 23.90 -2.77 19.15
C ALA A 488 25.32 -2.87 18.59
N ARG A 489 26.23 -2.00 19.03
CA ARG A 489 27.66 -2.01 18.65
C ARG A 489 28.53 -2.87 19.55
N ALA A 490 28.00 -3.26 20.71
CA ALA A 490 28.65 -4.12 21.68
C ALA A 490 27.63 -5.12 22.25
N ALA A 491 28.12 -6.22 22.81
CA ALA A 491 27.29 -7.12 23.59
C ALA A 491 26.78 -6.42 24.86
N PHE A 492 25.62 -6.84 25.36
CA PHE A 492 24.96 -6.24 26.52
C PHE A 492 24.04 -7.24 27.21
N ASP A 493 23.69 -6.96 28.46
CA ASP A 493 22.73 -7.76 29.23
C ASP A 493 21.43 -6.96 29.41
N ALA A 494 20.29 -7.64 29.26
CA ALA A 494 18.97 -7.08 29.55
C ALA A 494 17.95 -8.19 29.87
N GLY A 495 17.00 -7.94 30.77
CA GLY A 495 15.96 -8.90 31.13
C GLY A 495 16.50 -10.23 31.66
N GLY A 496 17.68 -10.21 32.27
CA GLY A 496 18.37 -11.42 32.77
C GLY A 496 19.03 -12.28 31.68
N ARG A 497 19.20 -11.76 30.46
CA ARG A 497 19.81 -12.47 29.32
C ARG A 497 20.91 -11.65 28.65
N HIS A 498 21.89 -12.36 28.09
CA HIS A 498 23.01 -11.78 27.34
C HIS A 498 22.68 -11.70 25.84
N TYR A 499 22.95 -10.55 25.23
CA TYR A 499 22.73 -10.28 23.81
C TYR A 499 24.06 -9.92 23.13
N GLY A 500 24.30 -10.51 21.97
CA GLY A 500 25.47 -10.22 21.15
C GLY A 500 25.42 -8.83 20.50
N ALA A 501 26.59 -8.32 20.12
CA ALA A 501 26.69 -7.18 19.22
C ALA A 501 25.94 -7.48 17.91
N GLY A 502 25.40 -6.47 17.25
CA GLY A 502 24.56 -6.64 16.06
C GLY A 502 23.09 -6.95 16.35
N SER A 503 22.71 -7.27 17.60
CA SER A 503 21.29 -7.41 17.99
C SER A 503 20.53 -6.11 17.74
N PHE A 504 19.28 -6.21 17.28
CA PHE A 504 18.44 -5.03 17.07
C PHE A 504 17.71 -4.66 18.35
N VAL A 505 17.64 -3.35 18.61
CA VAL A 505 17.00 -2.75 19.78
C VAL A 505 15.89 -1.82 19.28
N ILE A 506 14.66 -2.15 19.62
CA ILE A 506 13.46 -1.36 19.28
C ILE A 506 12.92 -0.79 20.59
N ARG A 507 13.11 0.51 20.79
CA ARG A 507 12.74 1.17 22.05
C ARG A 507 11.26 1.53 22.05
N GLY A 508 10.55 1.34 23.15
CA GLY A 508 9.19 1.86 23.34
C GLY A 508 9.15 3.40 23.43
N ALA A 509 10.27 4.06 23.72
CA ALA A 509 10.37 5.52 23.74
C ALA A 509 10.42 6.15 22.34
N GLN A 510 9.36 5.96 21.54
CA GLN A 510 9.26 6.51 20.18
C GLN A 510 7.82 6.95 19.82
N PRO A 511 7.64 7.86 18.83
CA PRO A 511 6.33 8.40 18.45
C PRO A 511 5.29 7.35 18.01
N PHE A 512 5.74 6.28 17.35
CA PHE A 512 4.90 5.20 16.82
C PHE A 512 4.97 3.93 17.68
N GLU A 513 5.22 4.08 18.98
CA GLU A 513 5.18 2.96 19.92
C GLU A 513 3.87 2.14 19.86
N PRO A 514 2.67 2.74 19.69
CA PRO A 514 1.44 1.98 19.51
C PRO A 514 1.54 0.92 18.40
N TYR A 515 2.20 1.25 17.29
CA TYR A 515 2.38 0.35 16.16
C TYR A 515 3.35 -0.79 16.51
N VAL A 516 4.47 -0.47 17.15
CA VAL A 516 5.46 -1.46 17.61
C VAL A 516 4.81 -2.48 18.54
N ARG A 517 4.10 -1.99 19.55
CA ARG A 517 3.47 -2.83 20.57
C ARG A 517 2.37 -3.70 19.96
N ASP A 518 1.57 -3.14 19.06
CA ASP A 518 0.51 -3.91 18.40
C ASP A 518 1.08 -5.05 17.54
N LEU A 519 2.18 -4.82 16.81
CA LEU A 519 2.77 -5.86 15.98
C LEU A 519 3.64 -6.87 16.74
N LEU A 520 4.26 -6.48 17.86
CA LEU A 520 5.21 -7.31 18.60
C LEU A 520 4.67 -7.86 19.93
N THR A 521 3.35 -7.74 20.16
CA THR A 521 2.68 -8.38 21.29
C THR A 521 1.46 -9.20 20.85
N PRO A 522 1.14 -10.30 21.56
CA PRO A 522 -0.06 -11.09 21.28
C PRO A 522 -1.36 -10.30 21.47
N GLN A 523 -2.25 -10.37 20.48
CA GLN A 523 -3.61 -9.83 20.59
C GLN A 523 -4.47 -10.67 21.55
N ALA A 524 -5.32 -9.99 22.32
CA ALA A 524 -6.33 -10.61 23.18
C ALA A 524 -7.71 -10.02 22.85
N TYR A 525 -8.40 -10.63 21.88
CA TYR A 525 -9.74 -10.18 21.47
C TYR A 525 -10.74 -10.30 22.63
N PRO A 526 -11.56 -9.27 22.92
CA PRO A 526 -12.49 -9.30 24.03
C PRO A 526 -13.61 -10.34 23.82
N ASP A 527 -14.03 -11.04 24.89
CA ASP A 527 -15.19 -11.93 24.84
C ASP A 527 -16.49 -11.12 24.78
N MET A 528 -16.89 -10.75 23.57
CA MET A 528 -18.13 -10.02 23.31
C MET A 528 -19.30 -10.97 23.11
N ARG A 529 -20.44 -10.66 23.72
CA ARG A 529 -21.67 -11.44 23.65
C ARG A 529 -22.82 -10.59 23.12
N LEU A 530 -23.74 -11.18 22.37
CA LEU A 530 -24.92 -10.46 21.84
C LEU A 530 -25.82 -9.91 22.97
N TYR A 531 -25.80 -10.54 24.13
CA TYR A 531 -26.41 -10.12 25.39
C TYR A 531 -25.72 -10.88 26.54
N PRO A 532 -25.86 -10.45 27.81
CA PRO A 532 -25.27 -11.16 28.95
C PRO A 532 -25.67 -12.65 28.99
N GLY A 533 -24.70 -13.55 28.95
CA GLY A 533 -24.91 -15.01 28.90
C GLY A 533 -25.27 -15.59 27.52
N GLY A 534 -25.33 -14.75 26.48
CA GLY A 534 -25.65 -15.16 25.10
C GLY A 534 -24.48 -15.78 24.31
N PRO A 535 -24.68 -16.03 23.01
CA PRO A 535 -23.60 -16.50 22.13
C PRO A 535 -22.53 -15.41 21.88
N PRO A 536 -21.29 -15.80 21.53
CA PRO A 536 -20.25 -14.86 21.10
C PRO A 536 -20.68 -14.02 19.89
N LYS A 537 -20.35 -12.73 19.93
CA LYS A 537 -20.41 -11.85 18.76
C LYS A 537 -19.21 -12.21 17.87
N ARG A 538 -19.48 -12.60 16.62
CA ARG A 538 -18.42 -12.86 15.64
C ARG A 538 -17.61 -11.56 15.43
N PRO A 539 -16.27 -11.61 15.42
CA PRO A 539 -15.45 -10.48 15.03
C PRO A 539 -15.80 -10.00 13.61
N TYR A 540 -15.65 -8.70 13.36
CA TYR A 540 -15.81 -8.16 12.03
C TYR A 540 -14.72 -8.67 11.07
N ASP A 541 -13.46 -8.69 11.54
CA ASP A 541 -12.28 -9.02 10.73
C ASP A 541 -11.34 -10.01 11.48
N ILE A 542 -10.01 -9.81 11.40
CA ILE A 542 -8.98 -10.67 11.99
C ILE A 542 -8.81 -10.42 13.51
N THR A 543 -8.50 -11.47 14.27
CA THR A 543 -8.31 -11.41 15.73
C THR A 543 -6.87 -11.60 16.23
N GLY A 544 -5.91 -12.00 15.38
CA GLY A 544 -4.50 -12.10 15.74
C GLY A 544 -3.56 -11.89 14.55
N TRP A 545 -2.47 -11.14 14.76
CA TRP A 545 -1.54 -10.72 13.70
C TRP A 545 -0.14 -10.39 14.24
N THR A 546 0.27 -10.96 15.39
CA THR A 546 1.60 -10.75 15.97
C THR A 546 2.70 -11.10 14.96
N LEU A 547 3.39 -10.08 14.47
CA LEU A 547 4.25 -10.14 13.29
C LEU A 547 5.40 -11.11 13.49
N ASN A 548 6.07 -11.04 14.63
CA ASN A 548 7.22 -11.88 14.90
C ASN A 548 6.83 -13.37 15.02
N TYR A 549 5.60 -13.69 15.44
CA TYR A 549 5.12 -15.07 15.43
C TYR A 549 4.84 -15.56 14.01
N GLN A 550 4.20 -14.73 13.17
CA GLN A 550 3.94 -15.03 11.77
C GLN A 550 5.24 -15.26 10.98
N MET A 551 6.29 -14.49 11.29
CA MET A 551 7.59 -14.59 10.63
C MET A 551 8.55 -15.58 11.30
N GLY A 552 8.16 -16.21 12.41
CA GLY A 552 9.04 -17.10 13.18
C GLY A 552 10.27 -16.40 13.78
N VAL A 553 10.19 -15.09 14.05
CA VAL A 553 11.29 -14.29 14.58
C VAL A 553 11.22 -14.23 16.11
N LYS A 554 12.34 -14.49 16.78
CA LYS A 554 12.44 -14.34 18.23
C LYS A 554 12.54 -12.85 18.56
N VAL A 555 11.68 -12.40 19.47
CA VAL A 555 11.70 -11.03 19.99
C VAL A 555 11.52 -11.12 21.50
N ASP A 556 12.49 -10.60 22.24
CA ASP A 556 12.45 -10.53 23.68
C ASP A 556 11.92 -9.15 24.10
N ARG A 557 10.82 -9.12 24.85
CA ARG A 557 10.24 -7.91 25.43
C ARG A 557 10.75 -7.74 26.85
N VAL A 558 11.49 -6.67 27.11
CA VAL A 558 12.02 -6.34 28.44
C VAL A 558 11.42 -5.04 28.98
N MET A 559 11.12 -5.01 30.28
CA MET A 559 10.53 -3.85 30.97
C MET A 559 11.60 -3.05 31.73
N GLU A 560 12.72 -2.79 31.08
CA GLU A 560 13.78 -1.93 31.59
C GLU A 560 14.47 -1.12 30.47
N ALA A 561 15.13 -0.03 30.86
CA ALA A 561 15.88 0.81 29.94
C ALA A 561 17.21 0.16 29.55
N VAL A 562 17.32 -0.30 28.30
CA VAL A 562 18.56 -0.89 27.76
C VAL A 562 19.59 0.18 27.46
N ARG A 563 20.77 0.07 28.09
CA ARG A 563 21.92 0.98 27.92
C ARG A 563 23.06 0.26 27.20
N VAL A 564 23.13 0.45 25.88
CA VAL A 564 24.21 -0.07 25.03
C VAL A 564 24.52 0.96 23.96
N ALA A 565 25.77 1.01 23.50
CA ALA A 565 26.13 1.80 22.33
C ALA A 565 25.43 1.23 21.10
N THR A 566 24.75 2.06 20.33
CA THR A 566 23.96 1.65 19.18
C THR A 566 24.22 2.53 17.95
N GLU A 567 23.70 2.09 16.81
CA GLU A 567 23.53 2.90 15.61
C GLU A 567 22.11 2.77 15.06
N ALA A 568 21.58 3.86 14.51
CA ALA A 568 20.28 3.83 13.84
C ALA A 568 20.34 3.01 12.55
N ILE A 569 19.26 2.29 12.25
CA ILE A 569 19.14 1.47 11.06
C ILE A 569 18.04 2.04 10.17
N ASP A 570 18.40 2.49 8.97
CA ASP A 570 17.42 2.85 7.94
C ASP A 570 16.98 1.64 7.15
N VAL A 571 17.94 0.86 6.65
CA VAL A 571 17.73 -0.44 6.01
C VAL A 571 18.75 -1.41 6.59
N ALA A 572 18.26 -2.53 7.14
CA ALA A 572 19.12 -3.59 7.63
C ALA A 572 19.67 -4.40 6.44
N PRO A 573 20.99 -4.47 6.25
CA PRO A 573 21.59 -5.35 5.24
C PRO A 573 21.38 -6.83 5.61
N PRO A 574 21.48 -7.74 4.63
CA PRO A 574 21.58 -9.17 4.90
C PRO A 574 22.66 -9.47 5.95
N PRO A 575 22.45 -10.47 6.83
CA PRO A 575 23.44 -10.85 7.82
C PRO A 575 24.80 -11.20 7.20
N ASP A 576 25.89 -10.77 7.84
CA ASP A 576 27.23 -11.20 7.47
C ASP A 576 27.40 -12.69 7.79
N VAL A 577 27.61 -13.49 6.75
CA VAL A 577 27.77 -14.94 6.87
C VAL A 577 29.13 -15.40 6.38
N ALA A 578 29.69 -16.37 7.11
CA ALA A 578 30.88 -17.08 6.66
C ALA A 578 30.55 -17.82 5.35
N THR A 579 31.31 -17.54 4.30
CA THR A 579 31.23 -18.24 3.02
C THR A 579 32.53 -19.01 2.81
N PRO A 580 32.51 -20.34 2.86
CA PRO A 580 33.74 -21.12 2.70
C PRO A 580 34.34 -20.87 1.31
N ALA A 581 35.63 -20.52 1.26
CA ALA A 581 36.34 -20.27 0.00
C ALA A 581 36.48 -21.53 -0.87
N SER A 582 36.32 -22.70 -0.27
CA SER A 582 36.26 -24.01 -0.92
C SER A 582 35.61 -25.02 0.01
N ALA A 583 35.11 -26.13 -0.53
CA ALA A 583 34.75 -27.32 0.24
C ALA A 583 35.50 -28.53 -0.32
N ARG A 584 35.96 -29.43 0.55
CA ARG A 584 36.66 -30.65 0.13
C ARG A 584 35.72 -31.65 -0.54
N ALA A 585 34.53 -31.85 0.01
CA ALA A 585 33.54 -32.78 -0.55
C ALA A 585 32.26 -32.09 -1.03
N ALA A 586 31.66 -31.22 -0.20
CA ALA A 586 30.39 -30.57 -0.52
C ALA A 586 30.18 -29.27 0.27
N PHE A 587 29.41 -28.35 -0.28
CA PHE A 587 28.75 -27.31 0.50
C PHE A 587 27.43 -27.84 1.06
N ALA A 588 26.97 -27.29 2.18
CA ALA A 588 25.64 -27.55 2.69
C ALA A 588 24.89 -26.27 3.06
N LEU A 589 23.58 -26.26 2.84
CA LEU A 589 22.64 -25.22 3.27
C LEU A 589 21.60 -25.79 4.23
N ASP A 590 21.30 -25.06 5.30
CA ASP A 590 20.32 -25.44 6.31
C ASP A 590 18.91 -25.36 5.72
N PRO A 591 18.10 -26.43 5.79
CA PRO A 591 16.78 -26.45 5.16
C PRO A 591 15.72 -25.70 5.97
N ARG A 592 16.06 -25.24 7.17
CA ARG A 592 15.17 -24.44 8.01
C ARG A 592 15.12 -22.99 7.55
N ALA A 593 16.24 -22.44 7.07
CA ALA A 593 16.30 -21.06 6.61
C ALA A 593 15.52 -20.90 5.29
N ASN A 594 14.57 -19.95 5.25
CA ASN A 594 13.68 -19.76 4.11
C ASN A 594 14.44 -19.43 2.82
N ASP A 595 15.47 -18.58 2.89
CA ASP A 595 16.23 -18.16 1.72
C ASP A 595 17.16 -19.25 1.14
N SER A 596 17.37 -20.36 1.86
CA SER A 596 18.07 -21.54 1.31
C SER A 596 17.36 -22.08 0.06
N PHE A 597 16.02 -22.01 0.02
CA PHE A 597 15.23 -22.48 -1.13
C PHE A 597 15.47 -21.60 -2.36
N THR A 598 15.56 -20.27 -2.20
CA THR A 598 15.89 -19.35 -3.29
C THR A 598 17.29 -19.62 -3.84
N ILE A 599 18.27 -19.87 -2.96
CA ILE A 599 19.64 -20.24 -3.38
C ILE A 599 19.60 -21.55 -4.19
N VAL A 600 18.89 -22.58 -3.71
CA VAL A 600 18.76 -23.86 -4.40
C VAL A 600 18.09 -23.69 -5.77
N ASN A 601 17.02 -22.90 -5.87
CA ASN A 601 16.34 -22.63 -7.14
C ASN A 601 17.28 -21.96 -8.16
N ARG A 602 18.11 -21.01 -7.72
CA ARG A 602 19.14 -20.38 -8.58
C ARG A 602 20.20 -21.36 -9.04
N LEU A 603 20.67 -22.25 -8.16
CA LEU A 603 21.65 -23.27 -8.49
C LEU A 603 21.10 -24.28 -9.50
N LEU A 604 19.89 -24.80 -9.27
CA LEU A 604 19.22 -25.71 -10.21
C LEU A 604 19.00 -25.05 -11.57
N LYS A 605 18.61 -23.78 -11.60
CA LYS A 605 18.46 -22.99 -12.84
C LYS A 605 19.80 -22.79 -13.57
N ALA A 606 20.91 -22.75 -12.85
CA ALA A 606 22.25 -22.70 -13.41
C ALA A 606 22.77 -24.08 -13.90
N GLY A 607 22.01 -25.15 -13.69
CA GLY A 607 22.37 -26.52 -14.08
C GLY A 607 23.22 -27.26 -13.04
N GLU A 608 23.34 -26.72 -11.83
CA GLU A 608 24.08 -27.35 -10.74
C GLU A 608 23.30 -28.55 -10.18
N THR A 609 24.03 -29.58 -9.73
CA THR A 609 23.40 -30.71 -9.02
C THR A 609 23.32 -30.40 -7.52
N VAL A 610 22.10 -30.48 -6.99
CA VAL A 610 21.79 -30.30 -5.57
C VAL A 610 21.18 -31.59 -5.04
N TRP A 611 21.54 -32.00 -3.83
CA TRP A 611 20.95 -33.14 -3.13
C TRP A 611 20.31 -32.70 -1.82
N ARG A 612 19.44 -33.53 -1.26
CA ARG A 612 18.93 -33.47 0.11
C ARG A 612 19.54 -34.62 0.90
N ALA A 613 20.13 -34.33 2.05
CA ALA A 613 20.53 -35.35 3.01
C ALA A 613 19.28 -36.00 3.62
N THR A 614 19.22 -37.34 3.65
CA THR A 614 18.10 -38.05 4.32
C THR A 614 18.32 -38.20 5.82
N GLU A 615 19.56 -38.01 6.27
CA GLU A 615 19.97 -38.09 7.67
C GLU A 615 20.50 -36.73 8.15
N PRO A 616 20.50 -36.47 9.48
CA PRO A 616 21.13 -35.30 10.05
C PRO A 616 22.61 -35.17 9.66
N LEU A 617 23.07 -33.94 9.42
CA LEU A 617 24.47 -33.65 9.11
C LEU A 617 25.20 -33.19 10.37
N ALA A 618 26.28 -33.89 10.72
CA ALA A 618 27.20 -33.46 11.76
C ALA A 618 28.18 -32.42 11.18
N LEU A 619 28.12 -31.19 11.70
CA LEU A 619 29.07 -30.11 11.42
C LEU A 619 29.94 -29.87 12.65
N ASN A 620 31.04 -29.13 12.48
CA ASN A 620 32.04 -28.92 13.54
C ASN A 620 31.45 -28.40 14.87
N ASP A 621 30.46 -27.51 14.81
CA ASP A 621 29.86 -26.86 15.99
C ASP A 621 28.35 -27.07 16.12
N ALA A 622 27.72 -27.85 15.23
CA ALA A 622 26.28 -28.03 15.19
C ALA A 622 25.86 -29.33 14.48
N THR A 623 24.66 -29.80 14.78
CA THR A 623 23.98 -30.81 13.97
C THR A 623 22.87 -30.13 13.20
N TRP A 624 22.87 -30.25 11.88
CA TRP A 624 21.75 -29.81 11.05
C TRP A 624 20.78 -30.97 10.84
N PRO A 625 19.46 -30.70 10.78
CA PRO A 625 18.46 -31.75 10.63
C PRO A 625 18.56 -32.46 9.28
N ALA A 626 17.93 -33.63 9.17
CA ALA A 626 17.66 -34.25 7.89
C ALA A 626 16.96 -33.27 6.94
N GLY A 627 17.24 -33.40 5.66
CA GLY A 627 16.77 -32.50 4.60
C GLY A 627 17.74 -31.38 4.24
N ALA A 628 18.93 -31.29 4.84
CA ALA A 628 19.91 -30.28 4.44
C ALA A 628 20.27 -30.40 2.95
N PHE A 629 20.39 -29.25 2.28
CA PHE A 629 20.78 -29.25 0.88
C PHE A 629 22.29 -29.43 0.79
N VAL A 630 22.74 -30.29 -0.11
CA VAL A 630 24.14 -30.63 -0.32
C VAL A 630 24.49 -30.30 -1.76
N ILE A 631 25.59 -29.58 -1.97
CA ILE A 631 25.99 -29.07 -3.29
C ILE A 631 27.45 -29.47 -3.53
N LYS A 632 27.72 -30.15 -4.65
CA LYS A 632 29.08 -30.56 -5.01
C LYS A 632 29.88 -29.32 -5.44
N PRO A 633 31.12 -29.13 -4.97
CA PRO A 633 31.92 -27.99 -5.35
C PRO A 633 32.45 -28.13 -6.77
N ALA A 634 32.34 -27.05 -7.54
CA ALA A 634 33.16 -26.75 -8.72
C ALA A 634 33.56 -25.27 -8.67
N ALA A 635 34.48 -24.83 -9.54
CA ALA A 635 34.98 -23.45 -9.51
C ALA A 635 33.85 -22.42 -9.60
N ASP A 636 33.00 -22.52 -10.62
CA ASP A 636 31.86 -21.62 -10.81
C ASP A 636 30.78 -21.79 -9.73
N THR A 637 30.49 -23.04 -9.33
CA THR A 637 29.52 -23.35 -8.26
C THR A 637 29.92 -22.70 -6.93
N THR A 638 31.22 -22.72 -6.59
CA THR A 638 31.74 -22.12 -5.35
C THR A 638 31.51 -20.62 -5.34
N VAL A 639 31.75 -19.94 -6.47
CA VAL A 639 31.47 -18.50 -6.62
C VAL A 639 29.97 -18.24 -6.48
N ARG A 640 29.12 -19.00 -7.19
CA ARG A 640 27.65 -18.83 -7.13
C ARG A 640 27.08 -19.05 -5.73
N VAL A 641 27.51 -20.10 -5.04
CA VAL A 641 27.09 -20.39 -3.66
C VAL A 641 27.53 -19.26 -2.74
N GLY A 642 28.78 -18.80 -2.83
CA GLY A 642 29.29 -17.68 -2.03
C GLY A 642 28.55 -16.37 -2.29
N ASP A 643 28.29 -16.02 -3.56
CA ASP A 643 27.57 -14.82 -3.94
C ASP A 643 26.12 -14.85 -3.45
N ALA A 644 25.42 -15.97 -3.63
CA ALA A 644 24.05 -16.13 -3.19
C ALA A 644 23.95 -16.12 -1.65
N ALA A 645 24.86 -16.79 -0.96
CA ALA A 645 24.94 -16.79 0.50
C ALA A 645 25.14 -15.38 1.05
N ARG A 646 26.05 -14.56 0.48
CA ARG A 646 26.22 -13.15 0.87
C ARG A 646 25.00 -12.30 0.54
N ALA A 647 24.38 -12.50 -0.62
CA ALA A 647 23.22 -11.72 -1.04
C ALA A 647 21.99 -11.95 -0.14
N PHE A 648 21.82 -13.17 0.38
CA PHE A 648 20.69 -13.54 1.24
C PHE A 648 21.03 -13.66 2.72
N GLY A 649 22.31 -13.56 3.09
CA GLY A 649 22.79 -13.77 4.46
C GLY A 649 22.55 -15.19 5.00
N VAL A 650 22.59 -16.20 4.12
CA VAL A 650 22.41 -17.61 4.49
C VAL A 650 23.76 -18.26 4.74
N ALA A 651 23.95 -18.88 5.91
CA ALA A 651 25.18 -19.56 6.24
C ALA A 651 25.41 -20.81 5.37
N VAL A 652 26.65 -21.03 4.95
CA VAL A 652 27.06 -22.19 4.15
C VAL A 652 28.08 -22.99 4.94
N ALA A 653 27.82 -24.28 5.14
CA ALA A 653 28.80 -25.19 5.73
C ALA A 653 29.65 -25.86 4.64
N SER A 654 30.92 -26.14 4.95
CA SER A 654 31.78 -26.99 4.13
C SER A 654 31.86 -28.39 4.76
N LEU A 655 31.65 -29.42 3.95
CA LEU A 655 31.74 -30.82 4.33
C LEU A 655 33.06 -31.41 3.82
N ASP A 656 33.75 -32.14 4.69
CA ASP A 656 34.98 -32.86 4.34
C ASP A 656 34.72 -34.21 3.68
N GLN A 657 33.52 -34.76 3.88
CA GLN A 657 33.07 -36.02 3.31
C GLN A 657 31.66 -35.85 2.74
N MET A 658 31.39 -36.54 1.63
CA MET A 658 30.04 -36.59 1.06
C MET A 658 29.15 -37.45 1.96
N PRO A 659 27.95 -36.99 2.33
CA PRO A 659 26.98 -37.83 3.04
C PRO A 659 26.62 -39.07 2.22
N ARG A 660 26.32 -40.18 2.90
CA ARG A 660 26.10 -41.48 2.24
C ARG A 660 24.75 -41.55 1.52
N ASP A 661 23.68 -41.12 2.20
CA ASP A 661 22.31 -41.22 1.71
C ASP A 661 21.80 -39.84 1.31
N LEU A 662 21.75 -39.63 -0.02
CA LEU A 662 21.42 -38.37 -0.66
C LEU A 662 20.31 -38.57 -1.69
N LEU A 663 19.32 -37.69 -1.67
CA LEU A 663 18.26 -37.61 -2.68
C LEU A 663 18.53 -36.43 -3.60
N GLU A 664 18.72 -36.69 -4.90
CA GLU A 664 18.90 -35.61 -5.88
C GLU A 664 17.64 -34.74 -5.94
N VAL A 665 17.82 -33.42 -5.86
CA VAL A 665 16.76 -32.43 -5.99
C VAL A 665 16.62 -32.06 -7.44
N LYS A 666 15.39 -32.17 -7.95
CA LYS A 666 15.01 -31.68 -9.27
C LYS A 666 14.08 -30.50 -9.12
N ALA A 667 14.22 -29.51 -10.01
CA ALA A 667 13.27 -28.41 -10.08
C ALA A 667 11.88 -28.98 -10.44
N PRO A 668 10.86 -28.84 -9.57
CA PRO A 668 9.56 -29.42 -9.81
C PRO A 668 8.83 -28.65 -10.92
N ARG A 669 8.08 -29.37 -11.75
CA ARG A 669 7.13 -28.76 -12.68
C ARG A 669 5.85 -28.44 -11.91
N VAL A 670 5.79 -27.23 -11.36
CA VAL A 670 4.67 -26.79 -10.52
C VAL A 670 3.54 -26.25 -11.40
N GLY A 671 2.36 -26.83 -11.25
CA GLY A 671 1.11 -26.24 -11.73
C GLY A 671 0.40 -25.51 -10.59
N ILE A 672 -0.14 -24.32 -10.82
CA ILE A 672 -1.07 -23.66 -9.89
C ILE A 672 -2.45 -23.62 -10.52
N TYR A 673 -3.45 -24.19 -9.86
CA TYR A 673 -4.80 -24.19 -10.40
C TYR A 673 -5.39 -22.79 -10.35
N HIS A 674 -5.69 -22.27 -11.53
CA HIS A 674 -6.27 -20.95 -11.72
C HIS A 674 -7.74 -21.13 -12.09
N ALA A 675 -8.58 -21.12 -11.05
CA ALA A 675 -10.02 -21.22 -11.18
C ALA A 675 -10.61 -19.95 -11.81
N TRP A 676 -11.87 -20.05 -12.22
CA TRP A 676 -12.61 -18.93 -12.80
C TRP A 676 -12.88 -17.81 -11.79
N GLY A 677 -12.77 -16.56 -12.22
CA GLY A 677 -13.27 -15.41 -11.45
C GLY A 677 -12.24 -14.67 -10.61
N GLY A 678 -10.96 -15.03 -10.71
CA GLY A 678 -9.91 -14.53 -9.82
C GLY A 678 -10.03 -15.13 -8.41
N ASN A 679 -8.92 -15.54 -7.83
CA ASN A 679 -8.88 -16.13 -6.50
C ASN A 679 -7.70 -15.52 -5.72
N MET A 680 -7.97 -14.87 -4.60
CA MET A 680 -6.94 -14.14 -3.84
C MET A 680 -5.87 -15.08 -3.28
N ASP A 681 -6.25 -16.25 -2.78
CA ASP A 681 -5.31 -17.28 -2.31
C ASP A 681 -4.40 -17.79 -3.45
N GLU A 682 -4.95 -17.98 -4.65
CA GLU A 682 -4.15 -18.28 -5.85
C GLU A 682 -3.13 -17.18 -6.14
N GLY A 683 -3.56 -15.93 -6.07
CA GLY A 683 -2.70 -14.80 -6.38
C GLY A 683 -1.61 -14.56 -5.33
N TRP A 684 -1.92 -14.73 -4.04
CA TRP A 684 -0.93 -14.76 -2.96
C TRP A 684 0.05 -15.93 -3.09
N THR A 685 -0.44 -17.11 -3.51
CA THR A 685 0.42 -18.27 -3.78
C THR A 685 1.38 -17.99 -4.93
N ARG A 686 0.92 -17.32 -6.02
CA ARG A 686 1.81 -16.87 -7.10
C ARG A 686 2.86 -15.89 -6.58
N TRP A 687 2.45 -14.89 -5.80
CA TRP A 687 3.38 -13.93 -5.20
C TRP A 687 4.48 -14.65 -4.42
N LEU A 688 4.10 -15.61 -3.57
CA LEU A 688 5.02 -16.41 -2.77
C LEU A 688 6.00 -17.22 -3.64
N LEU A 689 5.49 -17.96 -4.64
CA LEU A 689 6.35 -18.73 -5.55
C LEU A 689 7.36 -17.84 -6.29
N GLU A 690 6.93 -16.65 -6.71
CA GLU A 690 7.82 -15.66 -7.34
C GLU A 690 8.88 -15.14 -6.37
N GLN A 691 8.53 -14.85 -5.10
CA GLN A 691 9.51 -14.39 -4.10
C GLN A 691 10.62 -15.40 -3.84
N PHE A 692 10.31 -16.69 -3.93
CA PHE A 692 11.27 -17.79 -3.74
C PHE A 692 11.82 -18.36 -5.06
N GLU A 693 11.54 -17.72 -6.19
CA GLU A 693 12.01 -18.11 -7.52
C GLU A 693 11.61 -19.52 -7.98
N PHE A 694 10.45 -20.01 -7.53
CA PHE A 694 9.88 -21.25 -8.04
C PHE A 694 9.21 -21.03 -9.40
N PRO A 695 9.63 -21.72 -10.48
CA PRO A 695 8.92 -21.66 -11.74
C PRO A 695 7.58 -22.39 -11.60
N TYR A 696 6.50 -21.76 -12.09
CA TYR A 696 5.18 -22.37 -12.12
C TYR A 696 4.46 -22.08 -13.43
N THR A 697 3.41 -22.86 -13.69
CA THR A 697 2.48 -22.66 -14.80
C THR A 697 1.05 -22.62 -14.26
N SER A 698 0.27 -21.62 -14.67
CA SER A 698 -1.17 -21.60 -14.37
C SER A 698 -1.88 -22.76 -15.09
N VAL A 699 -2.62 -23.55 -14.33
CA VAL A 699 -3.39 -24.70 -14.78
C VAL A 699 -4.85 -24.28 -14.79
N PHE A 700 -5.46 -24.22 -15.97
CA PHE A 700 -6.86 -23.85 -16.10
C PHE A 700 -7.74 -25.11 -16.18
N ASP A 701 -9.05 -24.95 -16.03
CA ASP A 701 -10.03 -26.03 -16.24
C ASP A 701 -9.81 -26.82 -17.53
N ARG A 702 -9.42 -26.12 -18.60
CA ARG A 702 -9.14 -26.74 -19.88
C ARG A 702 -8.01 -27.75 -19.82
N ASP A 703 -6.99 -27.43 -19.04
CA ASP A 703 -5.81 -28.25 -18.87
C ASP A 703 -6.14 -29.47 -18.03
N VAL A 704 -6.94 -29.28 -16.97
CA VAL A 704 -7.44 -30.38 -16.13
C VAL A 704 -8.28 -31.35 -16.95
N ARG A 705 -9.27 -30.85 -17.70
CA ARG A 705 -10.18 -31.68 -18.52
C ARG A 705 -9.47 -32.37 -19.70
N ALA A 706 -8.42 -31.75 -20.25
CA ALA A 706 -7.59 -32.37 -21.28
C ALA A 706 -6.79 -33.58 -20.76
N GLY A 707 -6.65 -33.73 -19.44
CA GLY A 707 -5.95 -34.86 -18.82
C GLY A 707 -4.43 -34.81 -18.99
N ASN A 708 -3.81 -35.98 -18.87
CA ASN A 708 -2.36 -36.19 -18.95
C ASN A 708 -1.54 -35.24 -18.05
N LEU A 709 -2.05 -34.95 -16.85
CA LEU A 709 -1.48 -33.96 -15.94
C LEU A 709 -0.09 -34.35 -15.44
N ARG A 710 0.12 -35.62 -15.09
CA ARG A 710 1.42 -36.14 -14.62
C ARG A 710 2.56 -35.97 -15.64
N ALA A 711 2.24 -35.99 -16.94
CA ALA A 711 3.23 -35.75 -17.97
C ALA A 711 3.64 -34.28 -18.08
N ARG A 712 2.89 -33.34 -17.47
CA ARG A 712 3.17 -31.90 -17.49
C ARG A 712 3.63 -31.33 -16.15
N TYR A 713 3.08 -31.87 -15.06
CA TYR A 713 3.28 -31.36 -13.71
C TYR A 713 3.71 -32.48 -12.77
N ASP A 714 4.59 -32.14 -11.83
CA ASP A 714 4.98 -33.01 -10.72
C ASP A 714 4.13 -32.72 -9.49
N VAL A 715 3.75 -31.45 -9.31
CA VAL A 715 2.89 -30.96 -8.22
C VAL A 715 1.85 -30.02 -8.81
N ILE A 716 0.60 -30.15 -8.38
CA ILE A 716 -0.45 -29.17 -8.66
C ILE A 716 -0.92 -28.58 -7.33
N LEU A 717 -0.80 -27.27 -7.20
CA LEU A 717 -1.31 -26.52 -6.06
C LEU A 717 -2.75 -26.10 -6.34
N LEU A 718 -3.65 -26.43 -5.41
CA LEU A 718 -5.05 -26.00 -5.47
C LEU A 718 -5.22 -24.87 -4.46
N PRO A 719 -5.67 -23.67 -4.89
CA PRO A 719 -5.94 -22.58 -3.96
C PRO A 719 -7.20 -22.88 -3.14
N ASP A 720 -7.37 -22.18 -2.02
CA ASP A 720 -8.61 -22.25 -1.24
C ASP A 720 -9.79 -21.75 -2.11
N ALA A 721 -10.70 -22.68 -2.41
CA ALA A 721 -11.97 -22.40 -3.09
C ALA A 721 -12.96 -23.52 -2.75
N THR A 722 -14.25 -23.22 -2.86
CA THR A 722 -15.27 -24.25 -2.62
C THR A 722 -15.20 -25.34 -3.68
N TYR A 723 -15.48 -26.59 -3.28
CA TYR A 723 -15.57 -27.72 -4.21
C TYR A 723 -16.53 -27.43 -5.38
N GLU A 724 -17.68 -26.81 -5.08
CA GLU A 724 -18.68 -26.39 -6.08
C GLU A 724 -18.11 -25.40 -7.10
N GLN A 725 -17.37 -24.38 -6.65
CA GLN A 725 -16.71 -23.42 -7.55
C GLN A 725 -15.67 -24.10 -8.44
N MET A 726 -14.87 -25.03 -7.91
CA MET A 726 -13.87 -25.76 -8.69
C MET A 726 -14.49 -26.73 -9.70
N LEU A 727 -15.57 -27.44 -9.31
CA LEU A 727 -16.20 -28.45 -10.15
C LEU A 727 -17.10 -27.82 -11.23
N ASN A 728 -17.97 -26.91 -10.82
CA ASN A 728 -19.03 -26.36 -11.66
C ASN A 728 -18.64 -25.03 -12.33
N GLY A 729 -17.58 -24.37 -11.83
CA GLY A 729 -17.16 -23.05 -12.30
C GLY A 729 -18.21 -21.98 -12.01
N MET A 730 -18.25 -20.96 -12.87
CA MET A 730 -19.26 -19.90 -12.79
C MET A 730 -20.60 -20.40 -13.32
N THR A 731 -21.70 -19.99 -12.68
CA THR A 731 -23.07 -20.29 -13.09
C THR A 731 -23.33 -19.92 -14.56
N ALA A 732 -24.02 -20.76 -15.33
CA ALA A 732 -24.36 -20.45 -16.71
C ALA A 732 -25.13 -19.11 -16.81
N GLY A 733 -24.77 -18.28 -17.79
CA GLY A 733 -25.36 -16.95 -17.99
C GLY A 733 -24.83 -15.85 -17.08
N THR A 734 -23.92 -16.14 -16.14
CA THR A 734 -23.25 -15.12 -15.31
C THR A 734 -21.89 -14.68 -15.84
N MET A 735 -21.47 -15.21 -17.00
CA MET A 735 -20.25 -14.87 -17.75
C MET A 735 -20.49 -15.12 -19.26
N PRO A 736 -19.71 -14.51 -20.19
CA PRO A 736 -19.82 -14.79 -21.62
C PRO A 736 -19.66 -16.27 -21.97
N ASP A 737 -20.48 -16.76 -22.92
CA ASP A 737 -20.30 -18.06 -23.55
C ASP A 737 -18.96 -18.07 -24.30
N GLY A 738 -18.00 -18.87 -23.86
CA GLY A 738 -16.65 -18.84 -24.43
C GLY A 738 -15.64 -17.96 -23.69
N ALA A 739 -16.00 -17.39 -22.52
CA ALA A 739 -15.01 -17.03 -21.50
C ALA A 739 -14.13 -18.24 -21.11
N ARG A 740 -14.48 -19.45 -21.60
CA ARG A 740 -13.57 -20.57 -21.82
C ARG A 740 -12.61 -20.18 -22.95
N ARG A 741 -11.50 -19.51 -22.62
CA ARG A 741 -10.12 -19.86 -23.02
C ARG A 741 -9.19 -18.76 -23.58
N ASP A 742 -9.66 -17.77 -24.35
CA ASP A 742 -8.73 -16.94 -25.17
C ASP A 742 -8.89 -15.41 -25.02
N GLU A 743 -10.06 -14.88 -24.66
CA GLU A 743 -10.25 -13.45 -24.35
C GLU A 743 -9.47 -13.02 -23.10
N LEU A 744 -9.40 -13.87 -22.07
CA LEU A 744 -8.72 -13.59 -20.80
C LEU A 744 -7.19 -13.51 -20.95
N VAL A 745 -6.60 -14.34 -21.82
CA VAL A 745 -5.16 -14.30 -22.14
C VAL A 745 -4.82 -13.09 -22.99
N ARG A 746 -5.75 -12.63 -23.84
CA ARG A 746 -5.61 -11.40 -24.63
C ARG A 746 -5.70 -10.16 -23.74
N VAL A 747 -6.64 -10.11 -22.79
CA VAL A 747 -6.72 -9.07 -21.75
C VAL A 747 -5.45 -9.05 -20.89
N ARG A 748 -4.89 -10.19 -20.48
CA ARG A 748 -3.59 -10.19 -19.78
C ARG A 748 -2.41 -9.75 -20.64
N ARG A 749 -2.37 -10.05 -21.94
CA ARG A 749 -1.21 -9.74 -22.82
C ARG A 749 -1.21 -8.35 -23.42
N GLU A 750 -2.38 -7.77 -23.73
CA GLU A 750 -2.49 -6.44 -24.34
C GLU A 750 -2.33 -5.31 -23.30
N TRP A 751 -2.53 -5.61 -22.02
CA TRP A 751 -2.65 -4.63 -20.95
C TRP A 751 -1.43 -4.57 -20.02
N TRP A 752 -0.62 -5.64 -20.05
CA TRP A 752 0.62 -5.79 -19.30
C TRP A 752 1.85 -5.19 -20.03
N ASN A 753 1.70 -4.71 -21.27
CA ASN A 753 2.83 -4.21 -22.07
C ASN A 753 2.57 -2.81 -22.67
N PRO A 754 2.79 -1.73 -21.90
CA PRO A 754 2.67 -0.37 -22.40
C PRO A 754 3.74 -0.01 -23.47
N ASP A 755 4.77 -0.84 -23.65
CA ASP A 755 5.90 -0.60 -24.57
C ASP A 755 5.59 -0.95 -26.06
N ARG A 756 4.32 -1.19 -26.43
CA ARG A 756 3.93 -1.52 -27.81
C ARG A 756 3.46 -0.36 -28.69
N ASP A 757 3.25 0.84 -28.15
CA ASP A 757 3.16 2.04 -29.00
C ASP A 757 4.58 2.52 -29.31
N GLY A 758 5.00 2.32 -30.56
CA GLY A 758 6.31 2.64 -31.10
C GLY A 758 6.65 4.13 -31.19
N SER A 759 6.28 4.94 -30.20
CA SER A 759 6.42 6.40 -30.26
C SER A 759 7.03 7.06 -29.02
N ARG A 760 7.88 6.39 -28.22
CA ARG A 760 8.73 7.08 -27.23
C ARG A 760 10.17 6.54 -27.23
N ARG A 761 11.10 7.38 -27.70
CA ARG A 761 12.55 7.15 -27.64
C ARG A 761 12.98 6.97 -26.18
N ARG A 762 13.52 5.80 -25.84
CA ARG A 762 14.19 5.53 -24.56
C ARG A 762 15.39 6.47 -24.37
N PRO A 763 15.65 7.02 -23.16
CA PRO A 763 16.95 7.64 -22.87
C PRO A 763 18.03 6.57 -22.79
N ALA A 764 19.23 6.92 -23.27
CA ALA A 764 20.35 6.02 -23.47
C ALA A 764 20.88 5.43 -22.16
N VAL A 765 20.88 4.11 -22.05
CA VAL A 765 21.72 3.36 -21.10
C VAL A 765 22.99 2.95 -21.84
N VAL A 766 24.12 3.48 -21.38
CA VAL A 766 25.46 3.11 -21.85
C VAL A 766 25.72 1.65 -21.48
N ARG A 767 25.80 0.76 -22.48
CA ARG A 767 26.36 -0.59 -22.33
C ARG A 767 27.67 -0.71 -23.09
N VAL A 768 28.71 -1.08 -22.35
CA VAL A 768 30.03 -1.47 -22.83
C VAL A 768 29.92 -2.72 -23.70
N ARG A 769 30.57 -2.69 -24.87
CA ARG A 769 30.66 -3.77 -25.86
C ARG A 769 31.75 -4.78 -25.49
N THR A 770 31.48 -6.07 -25.71
CA THR A 770 32.44 -7.03 -26.32
C THR A 770 31.68 -8.23 -26.95
N PRO A 771 32.27 -8.95 -27.93
CA PRO A 771 31.52 -9.40 -29.11
C PRO A 771 31.29 -10.93 -29.25
N ARG A 772 30.26 -11.21 -30.06
CA ARG A 772 29.87 -12.44 -30.80
C ARG A 772 30.84 -13.63 -30.82
N ARG A 773 30.25 -14.83 -30.70
CA ARG A 773 30.47 -15.94 -31.65
C ARG A 773 29.17 -16.68 -31.97
N GLU A 774 29.15 -17.19 -33.20
CA GLU A 774 28.05 -17.73 -33.98
C GLU A 774 28.03 -19.28 -34.00
N ARG A 775 26.83 -19.83 -34.28
CA ARG A 775 26.49 -21.00 -35.14
C ARG A 775 26.27 -22.42 -34.57
N HIS A 776 25.10 -22.93 -35.01
CA HIS A 776 24.70 -24.29 -35.47
C HIS A 776 24.60 -25.42 -34.44
N GLY A 777 23.62 -26.33 -34.41
CA GLY A 777 22.48 -26.63 -35.29
C GLY A 777 22.30 -28.16 -35.40
N ILE A 778 21.06 -28.67 -35.18
CA ILE A 778 20.49 -29.96 -35.69
C ILE A 778 21.09 -31.25 -35.05
N GLY A 779 20.40 -32.36 -34.70
CA GLY A 779 19.02 -32.82 -34.77
C GLY A 779 18.93 -34.35 -34.47
N ALA A 780 17.75 -34.79 -34.02
CA ALA A 780 17.06 -36.07 -34.31
C ALA A 780 17.60 -37.49 -33.92
N ARG A 781 16.76 -38.18 -33.12
CA ARG A 781 16.13 -39.54 -33.30
C ARG A 781 16.85 -40.86 -32.94
N GLY A 782 16.02 -41.77 -32.39
CA GLY A 782 16.15 -43.24 -32.28
C GLY A 782 16.00 -43.72 -30.81
N GLN A 783 14.89 -44.22 -30.27
CA GLN A 783 13.88 -45.25 -30.61
C GLN A 783 14.36 -46.71 -30.52
N LEU A 784 13.54 -47.52 -29.80
CA LEU A 784 13.42 -49.00 -29.75
C LEU A 784 14.30 -49.72 -28.68
N LEU A 785 13.90 -50.78 -27.95
CA LEU A 785 12.66 -51.55 -27.78
C LEU A 785 12.87 -52.63 -26.67
N TYR A 786 11.76 -53.14 -26.10
CA TYR A 786 11.50 -54.49 -25.53
C TYR A 786 12.11 -54.87 -24.16
N SER A 787 11.54 -55.72 -23.30
CA SER A 787 10.19 -56.29 -23.03
C SER A 787 10.36 -57.40 -21.96
N GLY A 788 9.31 -57.76 -21.22
CA GLY A 788 9.17 -59.08 -20.58
C GLY A 788 8.97 -58.99 -19.06
N GLN A 789 7.76 -59.07 -18.51
CA GLN A 789 6.79 -60.18 -18.43
C GLN A 789 6.70 -60.71 -16.97
N HIS A 790 5.55 -60.41 -16.38
CA HIS A 790 4.76 -61.12 -15.34
C HIS A 790 4.75 -62.66 -15.52
N PRO A 791 4.33 -63.50 -14.52
CA PRO A 791 2.94 -63.50 -14.01
C PRO A 791 2.72 -64.03 -12.55
N GLU A 792 1.63 -63.63 -11.88
CA GLU A 792 0.43 -64.45 -11.51
C GLU A 792 0.56 -65.10 -10.09
N ASP A 793 -0.45 -65.34 -9.25
CA ASP A 793 -1.91 -65.10 -9.20
C ASP A 793 -2.43 -65.67 -7.84
N GLN A 794 -3.70 -65.37 -7.50
CA GLN A 794 -4.62 -66.10 -6.57
C GLN A 794 -4.44 -65.83 -5.06
N SER A 795 -5.46 -65.59 -4.22
CA SER A 795 -6.91 -65.86 -4.28
C SER A 795 -7.65 -65.07 -3.18
N ARG A 796 -8.87 -64.59 -3.49
CA ARG A 796 -9.96 -64.15 -2.58
C ARG A 796 -10.57 -65.38 -1.82
N PRO A 797 -11.56 -65.30 -0.88
CA PRO A 797 -12.50 -64.18 -0.58
C PRO A 797 -12.89 -63.95 0.91
N GLU A 798 -13.73 -62.91 1.12
CA GLU A 798 -14.77 -62.73 2.16
C GLU A 798 -14.38 -62.76 3.66
N SER A 799 -15.05 -62.11 4.60
CA SER A 799 -15.88 -60.89 4.69
C SER A 799 -16.09 -60.66 6.19
N SER A 800 -15.91 -59.44 6.70
CA SER A 800 -16.77 -58.83 7.74
C SER A 800 -16.16 -57.55 8.34
N CYS A 801 -16.90 -56.46 8.18
CA CYS A 801 -17.11 -55.36 9.13
C CYS A 801 -16.11 -55.22 10.29
N ARG A 802 -15.38 -54.10 10.36
CA ARG A 802 -15.88 -52.77 10.76
C ARG A 802 -14.73 -51.89 11.28
N VAL A 803 -14.83 -50.59 10.94
CA VAL A 803 -14.44 -49.40 11.74
C VAL A 803 -13.07 -48.76 11.44
N ARG A 804 -13.17 -47.46 11.08
CA ARG A 804 -12.18 -46.34 11.05
C ARG A 804 -11.08 -46.52 10.01
N HIS A 805 -10.88 -45.62 9.06
CA HIS A 805 -10.76 -44.16 9.14
C HIS A 805 -11.10 -43.52 7.78
N ALA A 806 -11.21 -42.20 7.82
CA ALA A 806 -10.97 -41.27 6.71
C ALA A 806 -12.11 -41.20 5.66
N ALA A 807 -12.30 -40.08 4.97
CA ALA A 807 -11.32 -39.07 4.57
C ALA A 807 -11.94 -37.67 4.58
#